data_AF-A0AAE9DCF0-F1
#
_entry.id   AF-A0AAE9DCF0-F1
#
_cell.length_a   1.000
_cell.length_b   1.000
_cell.length_c   1.000
_cell.angle_alpha   90.00
_cell.angle_beta   90.00
_cell.angle_gamma   90.00
#
_symmetry.space_group_name_H-M   'P 1'
#
loop_
_entity.id
_entity.type
_entity.pdbx_description
1 polymer ?
#
loop_
_entity_poly.entity_id
_entity_poly.type
_entity_poly.pdbx_seq_one_letter_code
_entity_poly.pdbx_strand_id
1 'polypeptide(L)'
;MDLEEKTVGSGHAIGHYLILVVYAQSRKLKEAEATKLVEHSKKVRDAAPSLAFSQTHLLFNLATKLKDSVFQKSVLPAVEMYLEGISSQYTPENVYLALRLRNSIPAIVAKYAKFVKKDGSCQFLNDHYSKLLAALKRCDCSTLQTFLPLLIKTVVESSQFEQIYLNVLEPWALSSNETKVFDRILNIVTQYFEFGGDTKSVVVVFTKEVLNRMETATRGKKQFRLMSKKVEDFASFIKAKFADLHDDDAYSTLKALEKCGSVDKACGTGLTTTLLSNLGKKQVSAWIKENFTNQDEVRKVVTAFSSWNESSRVTVLTSLLTQKATETSQAVVTSIIDSLFYVKTRAGEFASIQISDNNEKILRQLVVAVQGEETVSKAEKSIGKSKLRKKSLLILWYVTRLWYRIAADSTDAEAYDADSSEILAIAKNESDSNNSLVFVDLLLSILSREQKFHRTPVAFAFVHAIPTLKSEDLCHIVETAAMSETELAGNDDEDVEDEEGMPFDESEIPTRAGNDDDEDSDSDEDEEEEEEDDEGSEAVDQELLDKLNAALGDAAPRESSSDIEMDDLDEAEMQKMDERLSAAFKAIAPKATKDKKRSAKNVEALKMKIADLLLIAISSKDLSESDKIKIIVPLLKWAKVDAKTHDKVAQKALGLVNIVVRMKFSDVSEKDALKLLRQVLEEAQTSTNLLIIDAVARCVTFVLKISAHDGKSMSAGARTEFQKLFENYLQNVEGKVPSNFVIQPIADLPLLFVDQLGMLLDAGFDEENRIFKRTEILGAVAMIFSKPVQQQATIKSAVIKKIGKCSSSYFQKVLDTDKSELKPRLFGTVLHLVHKVATCVADDEKHMEALRESLETIIKKMSEGETVLQLKKINPVCIHIVGKSIVGALTSIKKSLEIEN
;
A
#
# COMPACT_ATOMS: atom_id res chain seq x y z
N MET A 1 -21.00 52.24 -42.11
CA MET A 1 -21.58 51.05 -41.45
C MET A 1 -23.07 51.25 -41.51
N ASP A 2 -23.75 50.56 -42.42
CA ASP A 2 -25.21 50.62 -42.54
C ASP A 2 -25.82 49.56 -41.61
N LEU A 3 -26.74 49.97 -40.74
CA LEU A 3 -27.41 49.08 -39.79
C LEU A 3 -28.53 48.26 -40.45
N GLU A 4 -29.00 48.66 -41.64
CA GLU A 4 -30.08 47.98 -42.37
C GLU A 4 -29.56 46.87 -43.30
N GLU A 5 -28.23 46.76 -43.44
CA GLU A 5 -27.58 45.79 -44.32
C GLU A 5 -27.68 44.36 -43.75
N LYS A 6 -28.55 43.53 -44.35
CA LYS A 6 -28.94 42.21 -43.81
C LYS A 6 -27.80 41.19 -43.65
N THR A 7 -26.70 41.31 -44.41
CA THR A 7 -25.59 40.34 -44.43
C THR A 7 -24.50 40.63 -43.39
N VAL A 8 -24.34 41.89 -42.97
CA VAL A 8 -23.27 42.35 -42.05
C VAL A 8 -23.77 43.26 -40.92
N GLY A 9 -25.09 43.48 -40.83
CA GLY A 9 -25.72 44.43 -39.90
C GLY A 9 -25.42 44.19 -38.42
N SER A 10 -25.25 42.94 -38.00
CA SER A 10 -24.83 42.62 -36.62
C SER A 10 -23.39 43.06 -36.33
N GLY A 11 -22.46 42.88 -37.28
CA GLY A 11 -21.09 43.37 -37.19
C GLY A 11 -21.01 44.90 -37.21
N HIS A 12 -21.80 45.54 -38.06
CA HIS A 12 -21.95 47.00 -38.08
C HIS A 12 -22.50 47.54 -36.76
N ALA A 13 -23.50 46.89 -36.16
CA ALA A 13 -24.05 47.27 -34.87
C ALA A 13 -23.00 47.22 -33.75
N ILE A 14 -22.17 46.17 -33.72
CA ILE A 14 -21.03 46.06 -32.77
C ILE A 14 -20.04 47.22 -33.00
N GLY A 15 -19.66 47.50 -34.25
CA GLY A 15 -18.75 48.59 -34.59
C GLY A 15 -19.29 49.97 -34.16
N HIS A 16 -20.58 50.22 -34.42
CA HIS A 16 -21.26 51.42 -33.94
C HIS A 16 -21.26 51.52 -32.41
N TYR A 17 -21.56 50.43 -31.71
CA TYR A 17 -21.56 50.40 -30.25
C TYR A 17 -20.18 50.70 -29.67
N LEU A 18 -19.11 50.10 -30.21
CA LEU A 18 -17.73 50.36 -29.76
C LEU A 18 -17.36 51.85 -29.91
N ILE A 19 -17.73 52.48 -31.02
CA ILE A 19 -17.52 53.91 -31.24
C ILE A 19 -18.30 54.74 -30.20
N LEU A 20 -19.56 54.38 -29.91
CA LEU A 20 -20.36 55.07 -28.90
C LEU A 20 -19.71 54.98 -27.52
N VAL A 21 -19.21 53.80 -27.12
CA VAL A 21 -18.52 53.61 -25.84
C VAL A 21 -17.25 54.47 -25.75
N VAL A 22 -16.41 54.45 -26.79
CA VAL A 22 -15.18 55.27 -26.85
C VAL A 22 -15.51 56.77 -26.80
N TYR A 23 -16.55 57.20 -27.50
CA TYR A 23 -17.01 58.59 -27.48
C TYR A 23 -17.51 59.02 -26.09
N ALA A 24 -18.30 58.15 -25.43
CA ALA A 24 -18.78 58.38 -24.07
C ALA A 24 -17.65 58.42 -23.02
N GLN A 25 -16.56 57.67 -23.23
CA GLN A 25 -15.44 57.60 -22.29
C GLN A 25 -14.43 58.75 -22.45
N SER A 26 -14.27 59.29 -23.66
CA SER A 26 -13.17 60.21 -24.00
C SER A 26 -13.47 61.69 -23.77
N ARG A 27 -14.73 62.08 -23.50
CA ARG A 27 -15.13 63.50 -23.46
C ARG A 27 -16.10 63.83 -22.32
N LYS A 28 -16.04 65.09 -21.86
CA LYS A 28 -17.12 65.69 -21.04
C LYS A 28 -18.27 66.07 -21.97
N LEU A 29 -19.31 65.25 -21.99
CA LEU A 29 -20.45 65.42 -22.90
C LEU A 29 -21.34 66.61 -22.48
N LYS A 30 -21.73 67.43 -23.45
CA LYS A 30 -22.80 68.42 -23.30
C LYS A 30 -24.18 67.76 -23.46
N GLU A 31 -25.24 68.44 -23.03
CA GLU A 31 -26.64 67.97 -23.09
C GLU A 31 -27.03 67.39 -24.47
N ALA A 32 -26.86 68.17 -25.54
CA ALA A 32 -27.20 67.74 -26.90
C ALA A 32 -26.37 66.53 -27.40
N GLU A 33 -25.14 66.37 -26.92
CA GLU A 33 -24.27 65.25 -27.30
C GLU A 33 -24.68 63.97 -26.56
N ALA A 34 -25.01 64.09 -25.27
CA ALA A 34 -25.52 62.99 -24.46
C ALA A 34 -26.87 62.47 -25.00
N THR A 35 -27.80 63.37 -25.36
CA THR A 35 -29.09 62.98 -25.95
C THR A 35 -28.91 62.21 -27.26
N LYS A 36 -28.07 62.72 -28.18
CA LYS A 36 -27.77 62.04 -29.45
C LYS A 36 -27.13 60.67 -29.23
N LEU A 37 -26.26 60.54 -28.23
CA LEU A 37 -25.59 59.29 -27.92
C LEU A 37 -26.59 58.25 -27.39
N VAL A 38 -27.53 58.64 -26.53
CA VAL A 38 -28.62 57.77 -26.05
C VAL A 38 -29.53 57.36 -27.20
N GLU A 39 -29.96 58.30 -28.05
CA GLU A 39 -30.78 58.00 -29.23
C GLU A 39 -30.08 57.06 -30.23
N HIS A 40 -28.79 57.28 -30.51
CA HIS A 40 -28.02 56.41 -31.40
C HIS A 40 -27.82 55.03 -30.78
N SER A 41 -27.59 54.94 -29.47
CA SER A 41 -27.51 53.65 -28.77
C SER A 41 -28.81 52.86 -28.86
N LYS A 42 -29.96 53.55 -28.83
CA LYS A 42 -31.29 52.95 -28.98
C LYS A 42 -31.47 52.38 -30.39
N LYS A 43 -31.08 53.14 -31.43
CA LYS A 43 -31.10 52.65 -32.83
C LYS A 43 -30.24 51.41 -33.01
N VAL A 44 -29.04 51.39 -32.42
CA VAL A 44 -28.14 50.23 -32.48
C VAL A 44 -28.78 49.00 -31.81
N ARG A 45 -29.42 49.15 -30.65
CA ARG A 45 -30.16 48.07 -30.01
C ARG A 45 -31.35 47.61 -30.86
N ASP A 46 -32.14 48.53 -31.38
CA ASP A 46 -33.33 48.17 -32.15
C ASP A 46 -32.95 47.41 -33.43
N ALA A 47 -31.80 47.71 -34.03
CA ALA A 47 -31.21 46.96 -35.14
C ALA A 47 -30.55 45.63 -34.71
N ALA A 48 -29.97 45.56 -33.52
CA ALA A 48 -29.32 44.36 -32.97
C ALA A 48 -29.71 44.15 -31.49
N PRO A 49 -30.85 43.48 -31.21
CA PRO A 49 -31.36 43.31 -29.85
C PRO A 49 -30.40 42.59 -28.89
N SER A 50 -29.47 41.77 -29.40
CA SER A 50 -28.42 41.11 -28.62
C SER A 50 -27.46 42.09 -27.92
N LEU A 51 -27.42 43.37 -28.34
CA LEU A 51 -26.63 44.42 -27.69
C LEU A 51 -27.39 45.16 -26.58
N ALA A 52 -28.62 44.74 -26.24
CA ALA A 52 -29.43 45.41 -25.21
C ALA A 52 -28.72 45.48 -23.84
N PHE A 53 -28.03 44.41 -23.44
CA PHE A 53 -27.26 44.38 -22.19
C PHE A 53 -26.02 45.29 -22.24
N SER A 54 -25.34 45.37 -23.38
CA SER A 54 -24.24 46.32 -23.59
C SER A 54 -24.75 47.76 -23.55
N GLN A 55 -25.95 48.03 -24.10
CA GLN A 55 -26.58 49.34 -24.03
C GLN A 55 -26.89 49.75 -22.58
N THR A 56 -27.42 48.86 -21.74
CA THR A 56 -27.67 49.21 -20.32
C THR A 56 -26.39 49.49 -19.56
N HIS A 57 -25.29 48.79 -19.88
CA HIS A 57 -23.97 49.13 -19.35
C HIS A 57 -23.50 50.54 -19.76
N LEU A 58 -23.74 50.94 -21.02
CA LEU A 58 -23.47 52.30 -21.49
C LEU A 58 -24.31 53.34 -20.75
N LEU A 59 -25.62 53.09 -20.56
CA LEU A 59 -26.51 53.97 -19.80
C LEU A 59 -26.06 54.14 -18.35
N PHE A 60 -25.61 53.07 -17.69
CA PHE A 60 -25.01 53.14 -16.36
C PHE A 60 -23.75 54.03 -16.34
N ASN A 61 -22.84 53.86 -17.30
CA ASN A 61 -21.63 54.67 -17.38
C ASN A 61 -21.94 56.16 -17.61
N LEU A 62 -22.95 56.47 -18.42
CA LEU A 62 -23.40 57.85 -18.60
C LEU A 62 -24.05 58.42 -17.34
N ALA A 63 -24.89 57.63 -16.67
CA ALA A 63 -25.59 58.04 -15.44
C ALA A 63 -24.63 58.38 -14.30
N THR A 64 -23.47 57.71 -14.23
CA THR A 64 -22.48 57.91 -13.16
C THR A 64 -21.43 58.99 -13.48
N LYS A 65 -21.21 59.34 -14.76
CA LYS A 65 -20.16 60.27 -15.19
C LYS A 65 -20.65 61.68 -15.55
N LEU A 66 -21.92 61.82 -15.91
CA LEU A 66 -22.47 63.10 -16.35
C LEU A 66 -22.80 64.02 -15.17
N LYS A 67 -22.78 65.33 -15.42
CA LYS A 67 -23.29 66.31 -14.46
C LYS A 67 -24.80 66.11 -14.28
N ASP A 68 -25.30 66.28 -13.06
CA ASP A 68 -26.72 66.06 -12.72
C ASP A 68 -27.70 66.74 -13.68
N SER A 69 -27.45 68.00 -14.06
CA SER A 69 -28.34 68.73 -14.98
C SER A 69 -28.41 68.13 -16.38
N VAL A 70 -27.31 67.50 -16.85
CA VAL A 70 -27.24 66.81 -18.15
C VAL A 70 -27.82 65.40 -18.04
N PHE A 71 -27.52 64.69 -16.95
CA PHE A 71 -28.08 63.37 -16.68
C PHE A 71 -29.61 63.40 -16.65
N GLN A 72 -30.19 64.32 -15.87
CA GLN A 72 -31.64 64.44 -15.66
C GLN A 72 -32.41 64.66 -16.97
N LYS A 73 -31.84 65.40 -17.92
CA LYS A 73 -32.52 65.72 -19.18
C LYS A 73 -32.24 64.73 -20.31
N SER A 74 -31.02 64.21 -20.40
CA SER A 74 -30.57 63.45 -21.58
C SER A 74 -30.53 61.94 -21.38
N VAL A 75 -30.35 61.46 -20.15
CA VAL A 75 -30.09 60.02 -19.87
C VAL A 75 -31.13 59.43 -18.95
N LEU A 76 -31.62 60.18 -17.96
CA LEU A 76 -32.62 59.72 -17.01
C LEU A 76 -33.89 59.18 -17.69
N PRO A 77 -34.48 59.80 -18.74
CA PRO A 77 -35.67 59.25 -19.38
C PRO A 77 -35.46 57.83 -19.95
N ALA A 78 -34.27 57.55 -20.49
CA ALA A 78 -33.93 56.22 -20.98
C ALA A 78 -33.69 55.23 -19.83
N VAL A 79 -33.08 55.68 -18.73
CA VAL A 79 -32.91 54.87 -17.51
C VAL A 79 -34.27 54.52 -16.89
N GLU A 80 -35.18 55.48 -16.75
CA GLU A 80 -36.53 55.25 -16.21
C GLU A 80 -37.32 54.27 -17.06
N MET A 81 -37.25 54.36 -18.40
CA MET A 81 -37.89 53.40 -19.29
C MET A 81 -37.45 51.94 -19.01
N TYR A 82 -36.16 51.71 -18.75
CA TYR A 82 -35.67 50.37 -18.38
C TYR A 82 -36.11 49.95 -16.96
N LEU A 83 -36.12 50.90 -16.02
CA LEU A 83 -36.55 50.65 -14.65
C LEU A 83 -38.06 50.37 -14.55
N GLU A 84 -38.89 51.08 -15.31
CA GLU A 84 -40.34 50.84 -15.43
C GLU A 84 -40.64 49.42 -15.88
N GLY A 85 -39.80 48.87 -16.77
CA GLY A 85 -39.90 47.48 -17.22
C GLY A 85 -39.89 46.44 -16.09
N ILE A 86 -39.27 46.73 -14.94
CA ILE A 86 -39.22 45.86 -13.76
C ILE A 86 -40.61 45.60 -13.18
N SER A 87 -41.53 46.56 -13.31
CA SER A 87 -42.92 46.41 -12.87
C SER A 87 -43.67 45.32 -13.65
N SER A 88 -43.26 45.07 -14.90
CA SER A 88 -43.89 44.10 -15.80
C SER A 88 -43.16 42.76 -15.77
N GLN A 89 -41.83 42.76 -15.95
CA GLN A 89 -41.01 41.55 -15.96
C GLN A 89 -39.55 41.82 -15.57
N TYR A 90 -38.91 40.82 -14.96
CA TYR A 90 -37.49 40.87 -14.69
C TYR A 90 -36.76 40.31 -15.91
N THR A 91 -36.13 41.20 -16.69
CA THR A 91 -35.14 40.81 -17.70
C THR A 91 -33.73 41.05 -17.14
N PRO A 92 -32.70 40.36 -17.67
CA PRO A 92 -31.31 40.57 -17.25
C PRO A 92 -30.91 42.04 -17.26
N GLU A 93 -31.29 42.77 -18.31
CA GLU A 93 -30.93 44.17 -18.55
C GLU A 93 -31.52 45.10 -17.48
N ASN A 94 -32.80 44.93 -17.16
CA ASN A 94 -33.54 45.80 -16.25
C ASN A 94 -33.02 45.63 -14.82
N VAL A 95 -32.85 44.36 -14.41
CA VAL A 95 -32.35 44.03 -13.07
C VAL A 95 -30.88 44.43 -12.95
N TYR A 96 -30.05 44.16 -13.95
CA TYR A 96 -28.66 44.60 -13.98
C TYR A 96 -28.52 46.11 -13.81
N LEU A 97 -29.30 46.88 -14.57
CA LEU A 97 -29.28 48.34 -14.50
C LEU A 97 -29.72 48.85 -13.13
N ALA A 98 -30.79 48.30 -12.56
CA ALA A 98 -31.24 48.64 -11.21
C ALA A 98 -30.18 48.34 -10.15
N LEU A 99 -29.57 47.14 -10.18
CA LEU A 99 -28.54 46.74 -9.24
C LEU A 99 -27.28 47.61 -9.35
N ARG A 100 -26.89 48.02 -10.56
CA ARG A 100 -25.75 48.92 -10.78
C ARG A 100 -26.00 50.34 -10.31
N LEU A 101 -27.21 50.86 -10.55
CA LEU A 101 -27.56 52.25 -10.24
C LEU A 101 -28.01 52.48 -8.79
N ARG A 102 -28.28 51.42 -8.03
CA ARG A 102 -28.79 51.53 -6.65
C ARG A 102 -27.95 52.43 -5.75
N ASN A 103 -26.63 52.46 -5.92
CA ASN A 103 -25.75 53.28 -5.08
C ASN A 103 -25.62 54.72 -5.59
N SER A 104 -25.84 54.96 -6.88
CA SER A 104 -25.66 56.27 -7.51
C SER A 104 -26.92 57.12 -7.49
N ILE A 105 -28.09 56.50 -7.70
CA ILE A 105 -29.40 57.18 -7.74
C ILE A 105 -30.48 56.36 -7.00
N PRO A 106 -30.28 56.01 -5.71
CA PRO A 106 -31.13 55.07 -4.97
C PRO A 106 -32.61 55.46 -4.95
N ALA A 107 -32.93 56.75 -4.77
CA ALA A 107 -34.31 57.22 -4.70
C ALA A 107 -35.11 56.99 -5.99
N ILE A 108 -34.44 57.12 -7.15
CA ILE A 108 -35.06 56.89 -8.47
C ILE A 108 -35.24 55.39 -8.69
N VAL A 109 -34.21 54.58 -8.39
CA VAL A 109 -34.29 53.12 -8.54
C VAL A 109 -35.37 52.53 -7.64
N ALA A 110 -35.46 52.96 -6.38
CA ALA A 110 -36.46 52.48 -5.40
C ALA A 110 -37.92 52.80 -5.79
N LYS A 111 -38.16 53.78 -6.67
CA LYS A 111 -39.50 54.07 -7.22
C LYS A 111 -40.04 52.91 -8.06
N TYR A 112 -39.14 52.20 -8.76
CA TYR A 112 -39.51 51.18 -9.75
C TYR A 112 -39.10 49.76 -9.30
N ALA A 113 -37.90 49.61 -8.76
CA ALA A 113 -37.37 48.33 -8.28
C ALA A 113 -37.66 48.16 -6.78
N LYS A 114 -38.76 47.48 -6.44
CA LYS A 114 -39.22 47.29 -5.04
C LYS A 114 -38.23 46.53 -4.14
N PHE A 115 -37.27 45.80 -4.74
CA PHE A 115 -36.19 45.14 -3.99
C PHE A 115 -35.04 46.09 -3.62
N VAL A 116 -35.06 47.37 -4.05
CA VAL A 116 -34.07 48.39 -3.69
C VAL A 116 -34.73 49.43 -2.78
N LYS A 117 -34.09 49.71 -1.63
CA LYS A 117 -34.53 50.74 -0.69
C LYS A 117 -33.98 52.11 -1.07
N LYS A 118 -34.55 53.17 -0.47
CA LYS A 118 -34.14 54.56 -0.72
C LYS A 118 -32.71 54.89 -0.30
N ASP A 119 -32.09 54.05 0.53
CA ASP A 119 -30.68 54.14 0.93
C ASP A 119 -29.74 53.35 0.00
N GLY A 120 -30.28 52.68 -1.03
CA GLY A 120 -29.53 51.84 -1.97
C GLY A 120 -29.34 50.40 -1.49
N SER A 121 -29.69 50.06 -0.25
CA SER A 121 -29.65 48.67 0.22
C SER A 121 -30.69 47.81 -0.51
N CYS A 122 -30.41 46.52 -0.66
CA CYS A 122 -31.33 45.58 -1.29
C CYS A 122 -32.06 44.74 -0.24
N GLN A 123 -33.34 44.49 -0.48
CA GLN A 123 -34.13 43.51 0.25
C GLN A 123 -34.99 42.72 -0.72
N PHE A 124 -34.57 41.48 -0.99
CA PHE A 124 -35.35 40.55 -1.79
C PHE A 124 -36.41 39.85 -0.92
N LEU A 125 -37.59 39.63 -1.50
CA LEU A 125 -38.77 39.04 -0.87
C LEU A 125 -39.24 37.85 -1.73
N ASN A 126 -40.12 37.02 -1.18
CA ASN A 126 -40.55 35.77 -1.81
C ASN A 126 -41.13 35.93 -3.23
N ASP A 127 -41.83 37.04 -3.50
CA ASP A 127 -42.42 37.34 -4.81
C ASP A 127 -41.37 37.77 -5.86
N HIS A 128 -40.14 38.06 -5.44
CA HIS A 128 -39.02 38.41 -6.31
C HIS A 128 -38.25 37.18 -6.80
N TYR A 129 -38.22 36.07 -6.06
CA TYR A 129 -37.33 34.95 -6.35
C TYR A 129 -37.59 34.28 -7.70
N SER A 130 -38.85 33.95 -8.01
CA SER A 130 -39.22 33.34 -9.29
C SER A 130 -38.91 34.24 -10.49
N LYS A 131 -39.05 35.55 -10.32
CA LYS A 131 -38.73 36.55 -11.33
C LYS A 131 -37.22 36.69 -11.54
N LEU A 132 -36.44 36.67 -10.47
CA LEU A 132 -34.97 36.67 -10.54
C LEU A 132 -34.43 35.40 -11.19
N LEU A 133 -34.99 34.23 -10.86
CA LEU A 133 -34.65 32.97 -11.49
C LEU A 133 -34.94 33.00 -12.99
N ALA A 134 -36.11 33.52 -13.38
CA ALA A 134 -36.46 33.69 -14.79
C ALA A 134 -35.51 34.64 -15.53
N ALA A 135 -35.09 35.74 -14.89
CA ALA A 135 -34.07 36.63 -15.44
C ALA A 135 -32.73 35.91 -15.63
N LEU A 136 -32.26 35.18 -14.63
CA LEU A 136 -30.98 34.47 -14.68
C LEU A 136 -30.97 33.35 -15.75
N LYS A 137 -32.10 32.67 -15.97
CA LYS A 137 -32.27 31.68 -17.05
C LYS A 137 -32.29 32.29 -18.46
N ARG A 138 -32.58 33.60 -18.60
CA ARG A 138 -32.58 34.33 -19.88
C ARG A 138 -31.19 34.85 -20.28
N CYS A 139 -30.20 34.81 -19.37
CA CYS A 139 -28.85 35.26 -19.67
C CYS A 139 -28.16 34.33 -20.68
N ASP A 140 -27.56 34.90 -21.72
CA ASP A 140 -26.55 34.21 -22.50
C ASP A 140 -25.21 34.13 -21.74
N CYS A 141 -24.21 33.45 -22.31
CA CYS A 141 -22.93 33.22 -21.64
C CYS A 141 -22.22 34.54 -21.24
N SER A 142 -22.21 35.53 -22.14
CA SER A 142 -21.57 36.83 -21.94
C SER A 142 -22.28 37.68 -20.88
N THR A 143 -23.62 37.69 -20.93
CA THR A 143 -24.47 38.40 -19.96
C THR A 143 -24.31 37.80 -18.57
N LEU A 144 -24.29 36.47 -18.48
CA LEU A 144 -24.14 35.75 -17.22
C LEU A 144 -22.82 36.08 -16.51
N GLN A 145 -21.71 36.18 -17.25
CA GLN A 145 -20.39 36.53 -16.71
C GLN A 145 -20.36 37.90 -16.00
N THR A 146 -21.29 38.80 -16.35
CA THR A 146 -21.37 40.13 -15.72
C THR A 146 -22.51 40.22 -14.70
N PHE A 147 -23.64 39.59 -14.99
CA PHE A 147 -24.84 39.67 -14.16
C PHE A 147 -24.75 38.82 -12.89
N LEU A 148 -24.24 37.60 -12.99
CA LEU A 148 -24.16 36.67 -11.84
C LEU A 148 -23.25 37.21 -10.72
N PRO A 149 -22.01 37.69 -10.98
CA PRO A 149 -21.18 38.26 -9.92
C PRO A 149 -21.81 39.49 -9.27
N LEU A 150 -22.50 40.35 -10.05
CA LEU A 150 -23.19 41.50 -9.49
C LEU A 150 -24.34 41.08 -8.56
N LEU A 151 -25.12 40.06 -8.96
CA LEU A 151 -26.20 39.53 -8.13
C LEU A 151 -25.62 38.94 -6.83
N ILE A 152 -24.61 38.07 -6.91
CA ILE A 152 -23.98 37.47 -5.72
C ILE A 152 -23.40 38.55 -4.81
N LYS A 153 -22.65 39.51 -5.35
CA LYS A 153 -22.12 40.64 -4.59
C LYS A 153 -23.22 41.40 -3.84
N THR A 154 -24.33 41.67 -4.50
CA THR A 154 -25.47 42.37 -3.89
C THR A 154 -26.06 41.59 -2.71
N VAL A 155 -26.19 40.28 -2.92
CA VAL A 155 -26.80 39.37 -1.97
C VAL A 155 -25.92 39.18 -0.74
N VAL A 156 -24.60 39.19 -0.92
CA VAL A 156 -23.59 39.23 0.16
C VAL A 156 -23.69 40.54 0.93
N GLU A 157 -23.70 41.69 0.24
CA GLU A 157 -23.84 43.02 0.86
C GLU A 157 -25.15 43.18 1.66
N SER A 158 -26.23 42.51 1.26
CA SER A 158 -27.51 42.55 1.95
C SER A 158 -27.70 41.44 2.99
N SER A 159 -26.72 40.56 3.20
CA SER A 159 -26.83 39.37 4.08
C SER A 159 -28.05 38.48 3.77
N GLN A 160 -28.37 38.27 2.48
CA GLN A 160 -29.51 37.46 2.03
C GLN A 160 -29.08 36.22 1.20
N PHE A 161 -27.82 35.78 1.35
CA PHE A 161 -27.26 34.70 0.55
C PHE A 161 -28.02 33.39 0.69
N GLU A 162 -28.37 33.00 1.91
CA GLU A 162 -29.08 31.74 2.16
C GLU A 162 -30.41 31.68 1.39
N GLN A 163 -31.25 32.72 1.51
CA GLN A 163 -32.57 32.72 0.87
C GLN A 163 -32.46 32.81 -0.66
N ILE A 164 -31.51 33.59 -1.18
CA ILE A 164 -31.32 33.73 -2.63
C ILE A 164 -30.66 32.49 -3.23
N TYR A 165 -29.75 31.83 -2.51
CA TYR A 165 -29.14 30.59 -2.94
C TYR A 165 -30.22 29.53 -3.16
N LEU A 166 -31.00 29.22 -2.11
CA LEU A 166 -32.03 28.18 -2.14
C LEU A 166 -33.13 28.44 -3.17
N ASN A 167 -33.57 29.69 -3.31
CA ASN A 167 -34.73 30.01 -4.16
C ASN A 167 -34.38 30.45 -5.58
N VAL A 168 -33.12 30.81 -5.86
CA VAL A 168 -32.71 31.38 -7.16
C VAL A 168 -31.45 30.71 -7.70
N LEU A 169 -30.33 30.73 -6.96
CA LEU A 169 -29.03 30.31 -7.50
C LEU A 169 -28.91 28.80 -7.67
N GLU A 170 -29.37 28.02 -6.68
CA GLU A 170 -29.38 26.55 -6.76
C GLU A 170 -30.37 26.06 -7.85
N PRO A 171 -31.64 26.48 -7.89
CA PRO A 171 -32.54 26.11 -8.99
C PRO A 171 -32.00 26.47 -10.37
N TRP A 172 -31.24 27.56 -10.48
CA TRP A 172 -30.55 27.93 -11.72
C TRP A 172 -29.35 27.03 -12.03
N ALA A 173 -28.51 26.71 -11.04
CA ALA A 173 -27.37 25.83 -11.20
C ALA A 173 -27.81 24.42 -11.62
N LEU A 174 -28.86 23.90 -10.98
CA LEU A 174 -29.45 22.59 -11.24
C LEU A 174 -30.24 22.53 -12.55
N SER A 175 -30.71 23.65 -13.09
CA SER A 175 -31.41 23.69 -14.39
C SER A 175 -30.49 23.48 -15.61
N SER A 176 -29.21 23.18 -15.40
CA SER A 176 -28.21 23.03 -16.44
C SER A 176 -27.97 21.57 -16.82
N ASN A 177 -27.12 21.33 -17.83
CA ASN A 177 -26.63 19.98 -18.11
C ASN A 177 -25.91 19.46 -16.85
N GLU A 178 -26.16 18.20 -16.47
CA GLU A 178 -25.55 17.56 -15.29
C GLU A 178 -24.04 17.83 -15.19
N THR A 179 -23.32 17.79 -16.32
CA THR A 179 -21.87 18.04 -16.40
C THR A 179 -21.40 19.43 -15.94
N LYS A 180 -22.30 20.41 -15.86
CA LYS A 180 -22.02 21.82 -15.51
C LYS A 180 -22.57 22.25 -14.15
N VAL A 181 -23.32 21.38 -13.47
CA VAL A 181 -23.96 21.70 -12.18
C VAL A 181 -22.91 22.10 -11.15
N PHE A 182 -21.89 21.26 -10.94
CA PHE A 182 -20.84 21.54 -9.96
C PHE A 182 -19.92 22.71 -10.37
N ASP A 183 -19.67 22.94 -11.66
CA ASP A 183 -18.94 24.14 -12.11
C ASP A 183 -19.68 25.42 -11.75
N ARG A 184 -21.02 25.42 -11.89
CA ARG A 184 -21.86 26.58 -11.54
C ARG A 184 -21.91 26.79 -10.05
N ILE A 185 -22.10 25.72 -9.26
CA ILE A 185 -22.10 25.80 -7.80
C ILE A 185 -20.74 26.29 -7.30
N LEU A 186 -19.64 25.72 -7.80
CA LEU A 186 -18.28 26.16 -7.46
C LEU A 186 -18.10 27.63 -7.81
N ASN A 187 -18.47 28.08 -9.02
CA ASN A 187 -18.37 29.49 -9.40
C ASN A 187 -19.21 30.42 -8.51
N ILE A 188 -20.42 30.02 -8.12
CA ILE A 188 -21.25 30.78 -7.17
C ILE A 188 -20.53 30.93 -5.84
N VAL A 189 -19.96 29.84 -5.32
CA VAL A 189 -19.31 29.83 -4.01
C VAL A 189 -17.96 30.55 -4.04
N THR A 190 -17.19 30.43 -5.12
CA THR A 190 -15.97 31.21 -5.33
C THR A 190 -16.28 32.71 -5.28
N GLN A 191 -17.28 33.17 -6.04
CA GLN A 191 -17.70 34.57 -6.04
C GLN A 191 -18.25 35.02 -4.68
N TYR A 192 -18.98 34.15 -3.99
CA TYR A 192 -19.46 34.42 -2.62
C TYR A 192 -18.29 34.79 -1.69
N PHE A 193 -17.21 34.01 -1.70
CA PHE A 193 -16.03 34.29 -0.90
C PHE A 193 -15.22 35.49 -1.41
N GLU A 194 -15.09 35.68 -2.73
CA GLU A 194 -14.42 36.86 -3.31
C GLU A 194 -15.09 38.17 -2.88
N PHE A 195 -16.40 38.18 -2.67
CA PHE A 195 -17.16 39.33 -2.21
C PHE A 195 -17.28 39.46 -0.68
N GLY A 196 -16.56 38.65 0.09
CA GLY A 196 -16.52 38.74 1.56
C GLY A 196 -17.66 37.98 2.26
N GLY A 197 -18.17 36.91 1.65
CA GLY A 197 -19.13 36.02 2.28
C GLY A 197 -18.60 35.35 3.56
N ASP A 198 -19.49 35.18 4.53
CA ASP A 198 -19.20 34.47 5.79
C ASP A 198 -19.08 32.96 5.56
N THR A 199 -17.95 32.38 5.94
CA THR A 199 -17.67 30.95 5.84
C THR A 199 -18.75 30.09 6.48
N LYS A 200 -19.36 30.52 7.59
CA LYS A 200 -20.41 29.74 8.28
C LYS A 200 -21.69 29.60 7.45
N SER A 201 -21.98 30.61 6.63
CA SER A 201 -23.21 30.65 5.82
C SER A 201 -23.12 29.81 4.56
N VAL A 202 -21.91 29.36 4.15
CA VAL A 202 -21.73 28.53 2.94
C VAL A 202 -22.37 27.14 3.10
N VAL A 203 -22.67 26.72 4.33
CA VAL A 203 -23.31 25.44 4.64
C VAL A 203 -24.64 25.26 3.90
N VAL A 204 -25.34 26.36 3.57
CA VAL A 204 -26.57 26.35 2.76
C VAL A 204 -26.43 25.60 1.44
N VAL A 205 -25.22 25.52 0.88
CA VAL A 205 -24.94 24.85 -0.40
C VAL A 205 -25.18 23.34 -0.33
N PHE A 206 -25.04 22.74 0.85
CA PHE A 206 -25.21 21.31 1.08
C PHE A 206 -26.68 20.95 1.30
N THR A 207 -27.53 21.26 0.33
CA THR A 207 -28.93 20.82 0.33
C THR A 207 -29.02 19.33 0.02
N LYS A 208 -30.14 18.69 0.40
CA LYS A 208 -30.40 17.28 0.12
C LYS A 208 -30.27 16.94 -1.38
N GLU A 209 -30.73 17.84 -2.25
CA GLU A 209 -30.63 17.67 -3.71
C GLU A 209 -29.18 17.71 -4.18
N VAL A 210 -28.39 18.67 -3.70
CA VAL A 210 -26.96 18.77 -4.04
C VAL A 210 -26.17 17.57 -3.52
N LEU A 211 -26.44 17.13 -2.28
CA LEU A 211 -25.79 15.96 -1.68
C LEU A 211 -26.09 14.67 -2.44
N ASN A 212 -27.35 14.42 -2.81
CA ASN A 212 -27.72 13.25 -3.61
C ASN A 212 -26.98 13.21 -4.96
N ARG A 213 -26.79 14.37 -5.60
CA ARG A 213 -26.03 14.47 -6.85
C ARG A 213 -24.53 14.28 -6.64
N MET A 214 -23.97 14.78 -5.53
CA MET A 214 -22.57 14.54 -5.17
C MET A 214 -22.32 13.04 -4.98
N GLU A 215 -23.18 12.37 -4.22
CA GLU A 215 -23.09 10.92 -3.98
C GLU A 215 -23.21 10.12 -5.28
N THR A 216 -24.14 10.49 -6.16
CA THR A 216 -24.27 9.86 -7.49
C THR A 216 -23.00 10.08 -8.33
N ALA A 217 -22.41 11.27 -8.28
CA ALA A 217 -21.20 11.60 -9.02
C ALA A 217 -19.95 10.89 -8.48
N THR A 218 -19.84 10.68 -7.17
CA THR A 218 -18.69 10.01 -6.55
C THR A 218 -18.77 8.48 -6.67
N ARG A 219 -19.97 7.90 -6.70
CA ARG A 219 -20.19 6.43 -6.74
C ARG A 219 -20.48 5.86 -8.14
N GLY A 220 -20.66 6.70 -9.15
CA GLY A 220 -21.04 6.27 -10.50
C GLY A 220 -19.88 5.69 -11.35
N LYS A 221 -20.18 4.70 -12.21
CA LYS A 221 -19.19 4.08 -13.13
C LYS A 221 -18.80 5.00 -14.32
N LYS A 222 -17.55 4.90 -14.80
CA LYS A 222 -16.89 5.47 -16.01
C LYS A 222 -17.29 6.89 -16.50
N GLN A 223 -18.55 7.20 -16.79
CA GLN A 223 -19.00 8.54 -17.22
C GLN A 223 -18.99 9.58 -16.07
N PHE A 224 -18.99 9.13 -14.82
CA PHE A 224 -18.98 10.01 -13.65
C PHE A 224 -17.58 10.40 -13.15
N ARG A 225 -16.49 9.87 -13.72
CA ARG A 225 -15.11 10.18 -13.27
C ARG A 225 -14.78 11.68 -13.36
N LEU A 226 -15.21 12.34 -14.44
CA LEU A 226 -15.03 13.79 -14.61
C LEU A 226 -15.88 14.59 -13.60
N MET A 227 -17.04 14.05 -13.22
CA MET A 227 -17.95 14.68 -12.25
C MET A 227 -17.46 14.50 -10.82
N SER A 228 -16.96 13.31 -10.49
CA SER A 228 -16.28 13.02 -9.23
C SER A 228 -15.13 14.00 -9.00
N LYS A 229 -14.29 14.25 -10.01
CA LYS A 229 -13.20 15.24 -9.90
C LYS A 229 -13.70 16.65 -9.59
N LYS A 230 -14.81 17.08 -10.20
CA LYS A 230 -15.41 18.39 -9.92
C LYS A 230 -15.99 18.48 -8.51
N VAL A 231 -16.58 17.39 -8.00
CA VAL A 231 -17.05 17.31 -6.62
C VAL A 231 -15.87 17.39 -5.64
N GLU A 232 -14.79 16.68 -5.94
CA GLU A 232 -13.56 16.70 -5.15
C GLU A 232 -12.92 18.11 -5.12
N ASP A 233 -12.83 18.78 -6.28
CA ASP A 233 -12.27 20.13 -6.38
C ASP A 233 -13.15 21.14 -5.61
N PHE A 234 -14.48 21.02 -5.72
CA PHE A 234 -15.42 21.80 -4.92
C PHE A 234 -15.25 21.55 -3.42
N ALA A 235 -15.23 20.29 -2.99
CA ALA A 235 -15.09 19.93 -1.59
C ALA A 235 -13.73 20.39 -1.03
N SER A 236 -12.66 20.26 -1.79
CA SER A 236 -11.32 20.74 -1.43
C SER A 236 -11.29 22.26 -1.25
N PHE A 237 -11.97 23.00 -2.12
CA PHE A 237 -12.10 24.45 -1.99
C PHE A 237 -12.82 24.84 -0.70
N ILE A 238 -13.93 24.17 -0.36
CA ILE A 238 -14.66 24.41 0.90
C ILE A 238 -13.81 24.01 2.11
N LYS A 239 -13.13 22.86 2.06
CA LYS A 239 -12.24 22.37 3.11
C LYS A 239 -11.19 23.40 3.48
N ALA A 240 -10.58 24.04 2.48
CA ALA A 240 -9.60 25.10 2.69
C ALA A 240 -10.20 26.30 3.44
N LYS A 241 -11.47 26.64 3.22
CA LYS A 241 -12.17 27.71 3.96
C LYS A 241 -12.55 27.30 5.38
N PHE A 242 -12.95 26.04 5.57
CA PHE A 242 -13.26 25.51 6.90
C PHE A 242 -12.03 25.33 7.79
N ALA A 243 -10.84 25.15 7.20
CA ALA A 243 -9.59 25.06 7.95
C ALA A 243 -9.31 26.31 8.80
N ASP A 244 -9.81 27.48 8.40
CA ASP A 244 -9.64 28.75 9.11
C ASP A 244 -10.60 28.92 10.30
N LEU A 245 -11.61 28.05 10.42
CA LEU A 245 -12.60 28.10 11.51
C LEU A 245 -12.10 27.34 12.73
N HIS A 246 -12.25 27.94 13.91
CA HIS A 246 -11.85 27.34 15.18
C HIS A 246 -12.95 27.45 16.25
N ASP A 247 -12.90 26.56 17.23
CA ASP A 247 -13.73 26.59 18.44
C ASP A 247 -15.23 26.79 18.18
N ASP A 248 -15.83 27.90 18.66
CA ASP A 248 -17.27 28.14 18.58
C ASP A 248 -17.77 28.30 17.13
N ASP A 249 -16.95 28.88 16.25
CA ASP A 249 -17.29 29.03 14.83
C ASP A 249 -17.18 27.69 14.10
N ALA A 250 -16.16 26.89 14.40
CA ALA A 250 -16.04 25.53 13.88
C ALA A 250 -17.19 24.63 14.38
N TYR A 251 -17.54 24.71 15.66
CA TYR A 251 -18.57 23.89 16.28
C TYR A 251 -19.97 24.22 15.75
N SER A 252 -20.31 25.50 15.60
CA SER A 252 -21.59 25.91 15.04
C SER A 252 -21.74 25.52 13.56
N THR A 253 -20.66 25.61 12.79
CA THR A 253 -20.62 25.17 11.38
C THR A 253 -20.74 23.66 11.25
N LEU A 254 -20.02 22.91 12.10
CA LEU A 254 -20.10 21.45 12.16
C LEU A 254 -21.54 20.99 12.41
N LYS A 255 -22.21 21.57 13.41
CA LYS A 255 -23.63 21.30 13.70
C LYS A 255 -24.57 21.62 12.55
N ALA A 256 -24.29 22.69 11.81
CA ALA A 256 -25.10 23.04 10.66
C ALA A 256 -24.94 22.00 9.53
N LEU A 257 -23.72 21.51 9.29
CA LEU A 257 -23.45 20.45 8.30
C LEU A 257 -24.01 19.09 8.70
N GLU A 258 -23.90 18.71 9.98
CA GLU A 258 -24.48 17.45 10.48
C GLU A 258 -26.00 17.40 10.24
N LYS A 259 -26.70 18.54 10.31
CA LYS A 259 -28.13 18.65 9.99
C LYS A 259 -28.45 18.50 8.49
N CYS A 260 -27.48 18.74 7.61
CA CYS A 260 -27.65 18.56 6.17
C CYS A 260 -27.64 17.08 5.76
N GLY A 261 -27.06 16.20 6.60
CA GLY A 261 -26.90 14.77 6.34
C GLY A 261 -25.43 14.36 6.27
N SER A 262 -25.14 13.21 5.66
CA SER A 262 -23.79 12.64 5.56
C SER A 262 -22.93 13.34 4.49
N VAL A 263 -22.53 14.59 4.74
CA VAL A 263 -21.78 15.43 3.79
C VAL A 263 -20.47 14.78 3.35
N ASP A 264 -19.68 14.24 4.28
CA ASP A 264 -18.37 13.63 3.99
C ASP A 264 -18.52 12.40 3.09
N LYS A 265 -19.57 11.60 3.31
CA LYS A 265 -19.93 10.45 2.46
C LYS A 265 -20.30 10.88 1.04
N ALA A 266 -21.05 11.97 0.89
CA ALA A 266 -21.51 12.44 -0.40
C ALA A 266 -20.36 12.99 -1.27
N CYS A 267 -19.43 13.72 -0.67
CA CYS A 267 -18.34 14.37 -1.41
C CYS A 267 -17.00 13.61 -1.39
N GLY A 268 -16.87 12.53 -0.60
CA GLY A 268 -15.64 11.76 -0.46
C GLY A 268 -14.49 12.52 0.22
N THR A 269 -14.77 13.69 0.80
CA THR A 269 -13.79 14.56 1.45
C THR A 269 -14.24 14.83 2.89
N GLY A 270 -13.32 14.71 3.86
CA GLY A 270 -13.62 14.94 5.28
C GLY A 270 -13.83 16.42 5.66
N LEU A 271 -14.95 17.02 5.28
CA LEU A 271 -15.33 18.39 5.64
C LEU A 271 -15.72 18.48 7.12
N THR A 272 -16.59 17.59 7.59
CA THR A 272 -17.00 17.55 9.00
C THR A 272 -15.82 17.16 9.89
N THR A 273 -14.97 16.25 9.43
CA THR A 273 -13.72 15.89 10.12
C THR A 273 -12.75 17.05 10.24
N THR A 274 -12.65 17.92 9.23
CA THR A 274 -11.78 19.12 9.28
C THR A 274 -12.25 20.09 10.36
N LEU A 275 -13.55 20.33 10.45
CA LEU A 275 -14.12 21.19 11.51
C LEU A 275 -13.98 20.55 12.90
N LEU A 276 -14.20 19.24 13.00
CA LEU A 276 -14.01 18.48 14.24
C LEU A 276 -12.56 18.57 14.74
N SER A 277 -11.60 18.53 13.82
CA SER A 277 -10.16 18.65 14.11
C SER A 277 -9.78 20.00 14.71
N ASN A 278 -10.57 21.05 14.46
CA ASN A 278 -10.33 22.43 14.88
C ASN A 278 -11.03 22.81 16.20
N LEU A 279 -11.63 21.84 16.91
CA LEU A 279 -12.33 22.10 18.17
C LEU A 279 -11.40 22.13 19.39
N GLY A 280 -11.58 23.14 20.25
CA GLY A 280 -11.00 23.19 21.59
C GLY A 280 -11.73 22.31 22.62
N LYS A 281 -11.12 22.16 23.80
CA LYS A 281 -11.57 21.23 24.87
C LYS A 281 -13.05 21.38 25.25
N LYS A 282 -13.53 22.63 25.35
CA LYS A 282 -14.92 22.92 25.75
C LYS A 282 -15.91 22.42 24.70
N GLN A 283 -15.62 22.67 23.43
CA GLN A 283 -16.45 22.29 22.30
C GLN A 283 -16.38 20.78 22.06
N VAL A 284 -15.20 20.17 22.16
CA VAL A 284 -15.03 18.72 22.16
C VAL A 284 -15.90 18.06 23.24
N SER A 285 -15.87 18.60 24.46
CA SER A 285 -16.70 18.08 25.57
C SER A 285 -18.20 18.20 25.32
N ALA A 286 -18.64 19.24 24.62
CA ALA A 286 -20.02 19.40 24.20
C ALA A 286 -20.39 18.41 23.07
N TRP A 287 -19.52 18.29 22.06
CA TRP A 287 -19.69 17.38 20.93
C TRP A 287 -19.80 15.93 21.39
N ILE A 288 -18.93 15.50 22.32
CA ILE A 288 -18.96 14.16 22.93
C ILE A 288 -20.36 13.83 23.49
N LYS A 289 -20.95 14.74 24.26
CA LYS A 289 -22.25 14.52 24.92
C LYS A 289 -23.40 14.36 23.92
N GLU A 290 -23.28 14.97 22.75
CA GLU A 290 -24.32 14.99 21.74
C GLU A 290 -24.17 13.83 20.73
N ASN A 291 -22.94 13.39 20.42
CA ASN A 291 -22.65 12.51 19.29
C ASN A 291 -22.09 11.12 19.64
N PHE A 292 -21.65 10.85 20.87
CA PHE A 292 -21.07 9.54 21.22
C PHE A 292 -22.07 8.37 21.17
N THR A 293 -23.37 8.63 21.07
CA THR A 293 -24.38 7.60 20.80
C THR A 293 -24.43 7.18 19.33
N ASN A 294 -23.87 7.97 18.42
CA ASN A 294 -23.82 7.71 16.98
C ASN A 294 -22.46 7.13 16.58
N GLN A 295 -22.46 5.85 16.17
CA GLN A 295 -21.24 5.12 15.84
C GLN A 295 -20.46 5.74 14.65
N ASP A 296 -21.15 6.33 13.67
CA ASP A 296 -20.49 6.97 12.52
C ASP A 296 -19.71 8.24 12.93
N GLU A 297 -20.22 8.96 13.93
CA GLU A 297 -19.52 10.12 14.47
C GLU A 297 -18.31 9.70 15.31
N VAL A 298 -18.42 8.62 16.08
CA VAL A 298 -17.31 8.08 16.88
C VAL A 298 -16.13 7.67 15.98
N ARG A 299 -16.38 7.13 14.77
CA ARG A 299 -15.32 6.79 13.80
C ARG A 299 -14.50 8.01 13.36
N LYS A 300 -15.10 9.20 13.26
CA LYS A 300 -14.39 10.43 12.87
C LYS A 300 -13.33 10.87 13.87
N VAL A 301 -13.44 10.41 15.13
CA VAL A 301 -12.48 10.71 16.19
C VAL A 301 -11.07 10.28 15.80
N VAL A 302 -10.89 9.13 15.13
CA VAL A 302 -9.56 8.62 14.74
C VAL A 302 -8.80 9.65 13.91
N THR A 303 -9.48 10.28 12.94
CA THR A 303 -8.85 11.26 12.05
C THR A 303 -8.58 12.58 12.77
N ALA A 304 -9.51 13.05 13.62
CA ALA A 304 -9.37 14.30 14.36
C ALA A 304 -8.43 14.21 15.58
N PHE A 305 -8.14 13.01 16.07
CA PHE A 305 -7.42 12.81 17.32
C PHE A 305 -6.02 13.47 17.32
N SER A 306 -5.33 13.37 16.19
CA SER A 306 -3.96 13.89 16.04
C SER A 306 -3.87 15.43 16.02
N SER A 307 -4.95 16.15 15.68
CA SER A 307 -4.94 17.62 15.67
C SER A 307 -5.24 18.23 17.04
N TRP A 308 -5.92 17.49 17.92
CA TRP A 308 -6.29 17.99 19.23
C TRP A 308 -5.11 18.10 20.19
N ASN A 309 -5.19 19.04 21.12
CA ASN A 309 -4.23 19.15 22.22
C ASN A 309 -4.37 18.00 23.24
N GLU A 310 -3.37 17.81 24.09
CA GLU A 310 -3.30 16.73 25.08
C GLU A 310 -4.57 16.65 25.95
N SER A 311 -5.04 17.79 26.46
CA SER A 311 -6.22 17.79 27.34
C SER A 311 -7.50 17.35 26.62
N SER A 312 -7.69 17.76 25.36
CA SER A 312 -8.84 17.32 24.55
C SER A 312 -8.76 15.83 24.23
N ARG A 313 -7.58 15.33 23.82
CA ARG A 313 -7.33 13.90 23.54
C ARG A 313 -7.68 13.01 24.73
N VAL A 314 -7.18 13.37 25.91
CA VAL A 314 -7.45 12.65 27.16
C VAL A 314 -8.94 12.70 27.51
N THR A 315 -9.60 13.85 27.32
CA THR A 315 -11.04 14.01 27.60
C THR A 315 -11.90 13.08 26.74
N VAL A 316 -11.62 13.03 25.43
CA VAL A 316 -12.34 12.18 24.46
C VAL A 316 -12.14 10.71 24.78
N LEU A 317 -10.90 10.26 24.92
CA LEU A 317 -10.61 8.85 25.18
C LEU A 317 -11.12 8.40 26.54
N THR A 318 -11.00 9.23 27.58
CA THR A 318 -11.60 8.93 28.89
C THR A 318 -13.11 8.75 28.76
N SER A 319 -13.78 9.63 28.00
CA SER A 319 -15.21 9.52 27.75
C SER A 319 -15.56 8.21 27.04
N LEU A 320 -14.82 7.82 25.99
CA LEU A 320 -15.01 6.55 25.29
C LEU A 320 -14.80 5.34 26.22
N LEU A 321 -13.72 5.34 27.00
CA LEU A 321 -13.40 4.26 27.94
C LEU A 321 -14.41 4.16 29.10
N THR A 322 -15.11 5.24 29.46
CA THR A 322 -16.14 5.21 30.52
C THR A 322 -17.49 4.70 30.02
N GLN A 323 -17.77 4.74 28.72
CA GLN A 323 -19.00 4.22 28.15
C GLN A 323 -19.01 2.69 28.10
N LYS A 324 -20.19 2.11 27.82
CA LYS A 324 -20.28 0.67 27.53
C LYS A 324 -19.51 0.40 26.25
N ALA A 325 -18.59 -0.56 26.29
CA ALA A 325 -17.83 -0.95 25.11
C ALA A 325 -18.77 -1.46 24.00
N THR A 326 -18.53 -0.93 22.80
CA THR A 326 -19.07 -1.38 21.51
C THR A 326 -17.91 -1.73 20.60
N GLU A 327 -18.12 -2.56 19.58
CA GLU A 327 -17.09 -2.90 18.57
C GLU A 327 -16.48 -1.66 17.91
N THR A 328 -17.31 -0.66 17.58
CA THR A 328 -16.81 0.60 17.01
C THR A 328 -15.96 1.38 18.01
N SER A 329 -16.36 1.45 19.29
CA SER A 329 -15.55 2.10 20.32
C SER A 329 -14.22 1.38 20.54
N GLN A 330 -14.21 0.03 20.48
CA GLN A 330 -13.01 -0.79 20.52
C GLN A 330 -12.10 -0.51 19.34
N ALA A 331 -12.63 -0.53 18.11
CA ALA A 331 -11.86 -0.22 16.89
C ALA A 331 -11.24 1.18 16.94
N VAL A 332 -12.01 2.19 17.39
CA VAL A 332 -11.55 3.59 17.48
C VAL A 332 -10.47 3.74 18.55
N VAL A 333 -10.67 3.23 19.77
CA VAL A 333 -9.69 3.33 20.85
C VAL A 333 -8.41 2.59 20.49
N THR A 334 -8.52 1.38 19.92
CA THR A 334 -7.35 0.57 19.56
C THR A 334 -6.57 1.16 18.38
N SER A 335 -7.24 1.72 17.37
CA SER A 335 -6.59 2.49 16.30
C SER A 335 -5.86 3.71 16.84
N ILE A 336 -6.45 4.41 17.80
CA ILE A 336 -5.78 5.54 18.46
C ILE A 336 -4.56 5.07 19.25
N ILE A 337 -4.65 3.99 20.03
CA ILE A 337 -3.51 3.41 20.76
C ILE A 337 -2.38 3.05 19.79
N ASP A 338 -2.70 2.42 18.66
CA ASP A 338 -1.74 2.06 17.62
C ASP A 338 -1.00 3.31 17.08
N SER A 339 -1.74 4.40 16.82
CA SER A 339 -1.18 5.68 16.35
C SER A 339 -0.21 6.37 17.34
N LEU A 340 -0.16 5.93 18.60
CA LEU A 340 0.77 6.47 19.59
C LEU A 340 2.20 5.94 19.42
N PHE A 341 2.39 4.86 18.66
CA PHE A 341 3.68 4.22 18.42
C PHE A 341 4.30 4.69 17.11
N TYR A 342 5.63 4.79 17.09
CA TYR A 342 6.44 5.07 15.91
C TYR A 342 7.18 3.80 15.50
N VAL A 343 6.81 3.24 14.35
CA VAL A 343 7.45 2.04 13.79
C VAL A 343 8.46 2.47 12.72
N LYS A 344 9.72 2.04 12.86
CA LYS A 344 10.74 2.17 11.83
C LYS A 344 11.48 0.84 11.68
N THR A 345 11.33 0.21 10.52
CA THR A 345 11.95 -1.09 10.24
C THR A 345 12.68 -1.04 8.90
N ARG A 346 13.89 -1.60 8.87
CA ARG A 346 14.63 -1.92 7.66
C ARG A 346 15.18 -3.32 7.83
N ALA A 347 14.66 -4.24 7.01
CA ALA A 347 14.95 -5.66 7.10
C ALA A 347 16.47 -5.92 7.10
N GLY A 348 16.94 -6.62 8.12
CA GLY A 348 18.35 -6.97 8.30
C GLY A 348 19.28 -5.84 8.74
N GLU A 349 18.77 -4.63 8.98
CA GLU A 349 19.61 -3.48 9.37
C GLU A 349 19.23 -2.84 10.70
N PHE A 350 17.95 -2.57 10.90
CA PHE A 350 17.42 -2.08 12.18
C PHE A 350 15.91 -2.30 12.26
N ALA A 351 15.42 -2.62 13.45
CA ALA A 351 14.00 -2.56 13.78
C ALA A 351 13.85 -1.75 15.07
N SER A 352 13.02 -0.71 15.03
CA SER A 352 12.79 0.20 16.15
C SER A 352 11.33 0.53 16.23
N ILE A 353 10.71 0.22 17.36
CA ILE A 353 9.36 0.65 17.70
C ILE A 353 9.47 1.50 18.96
N GLN A 354 9.03 2.74 18.88
CA GLN A 354 9.20 3.74 19.94
C GLN A 354 7.88 4.39 20.30
N ILE A 355 7.82 4.89 21.51
CA ILE A 355 6.75 5.77 21.99
C ILE A 355 7.42 7.02 22.56
N SER A 356 6.88 8.20 22.23
CA SER A 356 7.38 9.46 22.78
C SER A 356 7.00 9.59 24.26
N ASP A 357 7.78 10.32 25.05
CA ASP A 357 7.48 10.58 26.46
C ASP A 357 6.09 11.23 26.65
N ASN A 358 5.64 12.01 25.66
CA ASN A 358 4.31 12.62 25.67
C ASN A 358 3.20 11.58 25.48
N ASN A 359 3.36 10.67 24.51
CA ASN A 359 2.40 9.61 24.26
C ASN A 359 2.36 8.58 25.40
N GLU A 360 3.50 8.32 26.04
CA GLU A 360 3.59 7.49 27.25
C GLU A 360 2.81 8.11 28.42
N LYS A 361 2.92 9.44 28.63
CA LYS A 361 2.11 10.17 29.62
C LYS A 361 0.62 10.08 29.32
N ILE A 362 0.23 10.21 28.05
CA ILE A 362 -1.17 10.04 27.63
C ILE A 362 -1.66 8.64 27.99
N LEU A 363 -0.92 7.57 27.61
CA LEU A 363 -1.29 6.19 27.98
C LEU A 363 -1.46 6.03 29.48
N ARG A 364 -0.51 6.53 30.29
CA ARG A 364 -0.62 6.49 31.76
C ARG A 364 -1.88 7.19 32.25
N GLN A 365 -2.15 8.41 31.78
CA GLN A 365 -3.34 9.18 32.18
C GLN A 365 -4.63 8.44 31.86
N LEU A 366 -4.71 7.78 30.71
CA LEU A 366 -5.87 6.97 30.32
C LEU A 366 -6.07 5.78 31.24
N VAL A 367 -5.00 5.05 31.55
CA VAL A 367 -5.08 3.90 32.46
C VAL A 367 -5.45 4.35 33.87
N VAL A 368 -4.92 5.48 34.35
CA VAL A 368 -5.30 6.08 35.64
C VAL A 368 -6.79 6.44 35.67
N ALA A 369 -7.32 6.99 34.57
CA ALA A 369 -8.74 7.33 34.48
C ALA A 369 -9.66 6.10 34.58
N VAL A 370 -9.19 4.93 34.13
CA VAL A 370 -9.95 3.67 34.14
C VAL A 370 -9.74 2.85 35.41
N GLN A 371 -8.51 2.75 35.90
CA GLN A 371 -8.10 1.83 36.98
C GLN A 371 -7.91 2.54 38.33
N GLY A 372 -7.83 3.86 38.34
CA GLY A 372 -7.51 4.68 39.50
C GLY A 372 -6.01 4.80 39.79
N GLU A 373 -5.58 5.96 40.30
CA GLU A 373 -4.16 6.29 40.55
C GLU A 373 -3.48 5.30 41.52
N GLU A 374 -4.22 4.79 42.52
CA GLU A 374 -3.67 3.85 43.50
C GLU A 374 -3.26 2.52 42.85
N THR A 375 -4.11 1.96 41.98
CA THR A 375 -3.88 0.70 41.28
C THR A 375 -2.68 0.83 40.33
N VAL A 376 -2.66 1.90 39.53
CA VAL A 376 -1.58 2.19 38.59
C VAL A 376 -0.25 2.38 39.33
N SER A 377 -0.23 3.18 40.39
CA SER A 377 0.97 3.40 41.20
C SER A 377 1.51 2.11 41.84
N LYS A 378 0.63 1.17 42.25
CA LYS A 378 1.04 -0.14 42.78
C LYS A 378 1.68 -1.01 41.68
N ALA A 379 1.07 -1.06 40.50
CA ALA A 379 1.60 -1.78 39.34
C ALA A 379 2.95 -1.21 38.90
N GLU A 380 3.07 0.11 38.76
CA GLU A 380 4.31 0.82 38.42
C GLU A 380 5.44 0.52 39.40
N LYS A 381 5.15 0.48 40.70
CA LYS A 381 6.13 0.09 41.73
C LYS A 381 6.54 -1.37 41.62
N SER A 382 5.63 -2.25 41.23
CA SER A 382 5.93 -3.68 41.02
C SER A 382 6.82 -3.86 39.79
N ILE A 383 6.43 -3.28 38.66
CA ILE A 383 7.16 -3.35 37.38
C ILE A 383 8.49 -2.61 37.46
N GLY A 384 8.55 -1.50 38.21
CA GLY A 384 9.77 -0.72 38.41
C GLY A 384 10.89 -1.47 39.14
N LYS A 385 10.61 -2.63 39.73
CA LYS A 385 11.63 -3.53 40.28
C LYS A 385 12.35 -4.35 39.20
N SER A 386 11.69 -4.61 38.06
CA SER A 386 12.32 -5.23 36.90
C SER A 386 13.35 -4.27 36.31
N LYS A 387 14.58 -4.72 36.15
CA LYS A 387 15.69 -3.94 35.58
C LYS A 387 15.83 -4.14 34.08
N LEU A 388 15.51 -5.34 33.59
CA LEU A 388 15.83 -5.81 32.24
C LEU A 388 14.71 -5.48 31.25
N ARG A 389 13.43 -5.62 31.64
CA ARG A 389 12.26 -5.45 30.75
C ARG A 389 11.26 -4.40 31.21
N LYS A 390 11.69 -3.46 32.07
CA LYS A 390 10.82 -2.43 32.68
C LYS A 390 9.91 -1.73 31.66
N LYS A 391 10.48 -1.22 30.57
CA LYS A 391 9.73 -0.43 29.58
C LYS A 391 8.75 -1.30 28.79
N SER A 392 9.18 -2.50 28.38
CA SER A 392 8.32 -3.48 27.70
C SER A 392 7.10 -3.83 28.55
N LEU A 393 7.33 -4.23 29.81
CA LEU A 393 6.27 -4.66 30.72
C LEU A 393 5.33 -3.52 31.09
N LEU A 394 5.86 -2.31 31.30
CA LEU A 394 5.04 -1.17 31.71
C LEU A 394 4.05 -0.74 30.62
N ILE A 395 4.53 -0.57 29.39
CA ILE A 395 3.67 -0.16 28.27
C ILE A 395 2.69 -1.26 27.91
N LEU A 396 3.13 -2.52 27.89
CA LEU A 396 2.23 -3.65 27.63
C LEU A 396 1.13 -3.71 28.71
N TRP A 397 1.47 -3.53 29.99
CA TRP A 397 0.49 -3.48 31.07
C TRP A 397 -0.51 -2.34 30.91
N TYR A 398 -0.07 -1.14 30.53
CA TYR A 398 -0.99 -0.05 30.25
C TYR A 398 -1.98 -0.40 29.14
N VAL A 399 -1.47 -0.95 28.04
CA VAL A 399 -2.29 -1.28 26.87
C VAL A 399 -3.29 -2.39 27.18
N THR A 400 -2.87 -3.48 27.85
CA THR A 400 -3.78 -4.58 28.22
C THR A 400 -4.87 -4.14 29.20
N ARG A 401 -4.58 -3.16 30.10
CA ARG A 401 -5.60 -2.55 30.97
C ARG A 401 -6.62 -1.71 30.20
N LEU A 402 -6.21 -1.06 29.11
CA LEU A 402 -7.12 -0.34 28.22
C LEU A 402 -7.95 -1.32 27.38
N TRP A 403 -7.33 -2.40 26.87
CA TRP A 403 -8.03 -3.47 26.15
C TRP A 403 -9.08 -4.17 27.03
N TYR A 404 -8.75 -4.51 28.27
CA TYR A 404 -9.70 -5.01 29.27
C TYR A 404 -10.95 -4.14 29.35
N ARG A 405 -10.78 -2.81 29.34
CA ARG A 405 -11.89 -1.87 29.51
C ARG A 405 -12.75 -1.71 28.26
N ILE A 406 -12.15 -1.84 27.08
CA ILE A 406 -12.80 -1.60 25.79
C ILE A 406 -13.14 -2.88 25.03
N ALA A 407 -12.92 -4.05 25.63
CA ALA A 407 -13.34 -5.34 25.08
C ALA A 407 -14.87 -5.36 24.88
N ALA A 408 -15.31 -5.73 23.67
CA ALA A 408 -16.73 -5.82 23.34
C ALA A 408 -17.44 -6.96 24.07
N ASP A 409 -16.74 -8.07 24.30
CA ASP A 409 -17.25 -9.25 25.02
C ASP A 409 -16.49 -9.50 26.34
N SER A 410 -17.12 -10.29 27.22
CA SER A 410 -16.57 -10.59 28.55
C SER A 410 -15.37 -11.55 28.52
N THR A 411 -15.29 -12.41 27.51
CA THR A 411 -14.24 -13.42 27.39
C THR A 411 -12.90 -12.76 27.06
N ASP A 412 -12.89 -11.86 26.08
CA ASP A 412 -11.76 -10.99 25.73
C ASP A 412 -11.34 -10.15 26.93
N ALA A 413 -12.32 -9.57 27.67
CA ALA A 413 -12.02 -8.81 28.87
C ALA A 413 -11.27 -9.68 29.90
N GLU A 414 -11.80 -10.85 30.26
CA GLU A 414 -11.14 -11.77 31.20
C GLU A 414 -9.74 -12.20 30.73
N ALA A 415 -9.55 -12.42 29.42
CA ALA A 415 -8.25 -12.73 28.84
C ALA A 415 -7.24 -11.58 29.01
N TYR A 416 -7.63 -10.33 28.71
CA TYR A 416 -6.74 -9.17 28.96
C TYR A 416 -6.48 -8.94 30.45
N ASP A 417 -7.42 -9.31 31.32
CA ASP A 417 -7.23 -9.25 32.76
C ASP A 417 -6.16 -10.25 33.23
N ALA A 418 -6.24 -11.48 32.74
CA ALA A 418 -5.25 -12.53 32.96
C ALA A 418 -3.88 -12.09 32.43
N ASP A 419 -3.80 -11.58 31.19
CA ASP A 419 -2.54 -11.12 30.59
C ASP A 419 -1.84 -10.09 31.47
N SER A 420 -2.58 -9.09 31.99
CA SER A 420 -1.91 -8.07 32.81
C SER A 420 -1.60 -8.51 34.23
N SER A 421 -2.24 -9.56 34.73
CA SER A 421 -1.82 -10.25 35.94
C SER A 421 -0.51 -11.01 35.70
N GLU A 422 -0.38 -11.68 34.56
CA GLU A 422 0.83 -12.37 34.13
C GLU A 422 2.00 -11.40 33.97
N ILE A 423 1.78 -10.22 33.35
CA ILE A 423 2.80 -9.16 33.26
C ILE A 423 3.35 -8.76 34.64
N LEU A 424 2.48 -8.66 35.65
CA LEU A 424 2.89 -8.35 37.02
C LEU A 424 3.64 -9.51 37.69
N ALA A 425 3.30 -10.77 37.35
CA ALA A 425 4.01 -11.95 37.82
C ALA A 425 5.42 -12.04 37.21
N ILE A 426 5.53 -11.85 35.89
CA ILE A 426 6.80 -11.77 35.15
C ILE A 426 7.71 -10.71 35.78
N ALA A 427 7.17 -9.51 36.06
CA ALA A 427 7.93 -8.43 36.70
C ALA A 427 8.47 -8.77 38.10
N LYS A 428 7.74 -9.58 38.88
CA LYS A 428 8.14 -10.00 40.24
C LYS A 428 9.21 -11.08 40.22
N ASN A 429 9.19 -11.94 39.21
CA ASN A 429 10.03 -13.13 39.11
C ASN A 429 11.20 -12.96 38.14
N GLU A 430 11.70 -11.74 37.90
CA GLU A 430 12.73 -11.45 36.88
C GLU A 430 14.02 -12.28 37.03
N SER A 431 14.36 -12.73 38.25
CA SER A 431 15.53 -13.58 38.50
C SER A 431 15.37 -15.04 38.08
N ASP A 432 14.16 -15.48 37.74
CA ASP A 432 13.89 -16.84 37.27
C ASP A 432 14.48 -17.03 35.86
N SER A 433 15.20 -18.14 35.66
CA SER A 433 15.79 -18.48 34.37
C SER A 433 14.75 -18.65 33.25
N ASN A 434 13.53 -19.07 33.60
CA ASN A 434 12.44 -19.30 32.64
C ASN A 434 11.61 -18.05 32.38
N ASN A 435 11.88 -16.93 33.07
CA ASN A 435 11.08 -15.71 32.97
C ASN A 435 11.02 -15.14 31.54
N SER A 436 12.11 -15.29 30.77
CA SER A 436 12.15 -14.83 29.37
C SER A 436 11.23 -15.66 28.47
N LEU A 437 11.15 -16.99 28.67
CA LEU A 437 10.24 -17.87 27.93
C LEU A 437 8.78 -17.56 28.25
N VAL A 438 8.45 -17.40 29.54
CA VAL A 438 7.08 -17.02 29.96
C VAL A 438 6.66 -15.67 29.35
N PHE A 439 7.59 -14.71 29.27
CA PHE A 439 7.34 -13.45 28.58
C PHE A 439 7.09 -13.64 27.08
N VAL A 440 7.89 -14.46 26.41
CA VAL A 440 7.70 -14.79 24.99
C VAL A 440 6.34 -15.47 24.76
N ASP A 441 5.98 -16.46 25.59
CA ASP A 441 4.70 -17.17 25.49
C ASP A 441 3.50 -16.24 25.69
N LEU A 442 3.60 -15.29 26.63
CA LEU A 442 2.58 -14.26 26.78
C LEU A 442 2.42 -13.42 25.50
N LEU A 443 3.52 -13.01 24.86
CA LEU A 443 3.44 -12.25 23.61
C LEU A 443 2.85 -13.07 22.46
N LEU A 444 3.21 -14.36 22.36
CA LEU A 444 2.67 -15.27 21.35
C LEU A 444 1.18 -15.55 21.58
N SER A 445 0.77 -15.73 22.84
CA SER A 445 -0.63 -15.88 23.25
C SER A 445 -1.48 -14.64 22.93
N ILE A 446 -0.92 -13.43 23.12
CA ILE A 446 -1.61 -12.21 22.69
C ILE A 446 -1.71 -12.16 21.15
N LEU A 447 -0.65 -12.54 20.42
CA LEU A 447 -0.65 -12.51 18.95
C LEU A 447 -1.49 -13.60 18.28
N SER A 448 -1.76 -14.72 18.96
CA SER A 448 -2.61 -15.80 18.44
C SER A 448 -4.06 -15.38 18.30
N ARG A 449 -4.50 -14.36 19.03
CA ARG A 449 -5.85 -13.81 18.94
C ARG A 449 -6.10 -13.13 17.59
N GLU A 450 -7.36 -13.11 17.16
CA GLU A 450 -7.75 -12.65 15.82
C GLU A 450 -7.53 -11.13 15.64
N GLN A 451 -7.54 -10.35 16.72
CA GLN A 451 -7.56 -8.89 16.63
C GLN A 451 -6.23 -8.28 16.15
N LYS A 452 -6.29 -7.50 15.06
CA LYS A 452 -5.11 -6.91 14.39
C LYS A 452 -4.35 -5.90 15.27
N PHE A 453 -5.04 -5.22 16.20
CA PHE A 453 -4.46 -4.15 17.03
C PHE A 453 -3.46 -4.63 18.10
N HIS A 454 -3.33 -5.94 18.30
CA HIS A 454 -2.31 -6.50 19.20
C HIS A 454 -0.89 -6.37 18.67
N ARG A 455 -0.73 -6.32 17.35
CA ARG A 455 0.57 -6.42 16.67
C ARG A 455 1.56 -5.37 17.14
N THR A 456 1.20 -4.09 17.11
CA THR A 456 2.14 -3.00 17.42
C THR A 456 2.56 -2.96 18.88
N PRO A 457 1.66 -3.07 19.88
CA PRO A 457 2.06 -3.09 21.29
C PRO A 457 2.90 -4.33 21.66
N VAL A 458 2.57 -5.51 21.10
CA VAL A 458 3.39 -6.72 21.29
C VAL A 458 4.77 -6.54 20.66
N ALA A 459 4.84 -6.05 19.42
CA ALA A 459 6.10 -5.80 18.75
C ALA A 459 6.94 -4.75 19.49
N PHE A 460 6.32 -3.70 20.05
CA PHE A 460 6.99 -2.76 20.94
C PHE A 460 7.58 -3.46 22.17
N ALA A 461 6.77 -4.25 22.88
CA ALA A 461 7.24 -4.98 24.06
C ALA A 461 8.41 -5.91 23.72
N PHE A 462 8.33 -6.60 22.58
CA PHE A 462 9.37 -7.48 22.07
C PHE A 462 10.67 -6.73 21.74
N VAL A 463 10.61 -5.64 20.94
CA VAL A 463 11.78 -4.82 20.58
C VAL A 463 12.57 -4.38 21.80
N HIS A 464 11.87 -3.87 22.83
CA HIS A 464 12.50 -3.37 24.05
C HIS A 464 12.99 -4.50 24.98
N ALA A 465 12.61 -5.75 24.72
CA ALA A 465 13.07 -6.93 25.45
C ALA A 465 14.27 -7.64 24.76
N ILE A 466 14.55 -7.35 23.48
CA ILE A 466 15.64 -7.99 22.70
C ILE A 466 16.99 -8.05 23.43
N PRO A 467 17.47 -6.98 24.12
CA PRO A 467 18.76 -7.04 24.82
C PRO A 467 18.84 -8.12 25.92
N THR A 468 17.70 -8.70 26.29
CA THR A 468 17.56 -9.71 27.35
C THR A 468 17.29 -11.12 26.81
N LEU A 469 17.01 -11.23 25.51
CA LEU A 469 16.71 -12.50 24.85
C LEU A 469 18.00 -13.24 24.49
N LYS A 470 17.94 -14.56 24.54
CA LYS A 470 19.01 -15.49 24.13
C LYS A 470 18.56 -16.35 22.97
N SER A 471 19.49 -17.13 22.41
CA SER A 471 19.15 -18.11 21.36
C SER A 471 18.05 -19.08 21.77
N GLU A 472 17.97 -19.49 23.04
CA GLU A 472 16.94 -20.41 23.53
C GLU A 472 15.53 -19.81 23.40
N ASP A 473 15.37 -18.52 23.73
CA ASP A 473 14.09 -17.82 23.60
C ASP A 473 13.67 -17.69 22.12
N LEU A 474 14.63 -17.42 21.23
CA LEU A 474 14.36 -17.32 19.79
C LEU A 474 14.06 -18.67 19.14
N CYS A 475 14.76 -19.73 19.55
CA CYS A 475 14.45 -21.08 19.12
C CYS A 475 13.04 -21.49 19.55
N HIS A 476 12.65 -21.18 20.78
CA HIS A 476 11.30 -21.42 21.28
C HIS A 476 10.22 -20.76 20.42
N ILE A 477 10.42 -19.49 20.01
CA ILE A 477 9.50 -18.80 19.08
C ILE A 477 9.36 -19.57 17.75
N VAL A 478 10.48 -20.07 17.20
CA VAL A 478 10.48 -20.82 15.95
C VAL A 478 9.84 -22.20 16.13
N GLU A 479 10.08 -22.86 17.25
CA GLU A 479 9.49 -24.16 17.61
C GLU A 479 7.97 -24.04 17.72
N THR A 480 7.46 -23.01 18.40
CA THR A 480 6.02 -22.70 18.44
C THR A 480 5.46 -22.45 17.04
N ALA A 481 6.18 -21.73 16.18
CA ALA A 481 5.74 -21.51 14.80
C ALA A 481 5.74 -22.79 13.94
N ALA A 482 6.58 -23.76 14.28
CA ALA A 482 6.70 -25.05 13.60
C ALA A 482 5.73 -26.11 14.12
N MET A 483 4.93 -25.82 15.14
CA MET A 483 3.88 -26.72 15.63
C MET A 483 2.81 -27.00 14.56
N SER A 484 2.13 -28.13 14.72
CA SER A 484 1.05 -28.55 13.82
C SER A 484 -0.15 -27.61 13.89
N GLU A 485 -0.99 -27.62 12.85
CA GLU A 485 -2.22 -26.83 12.84
C GLU A 485 -3.15 -27.22 14.00
N THR A 486 -3.21 -28.50 14.37
CA THR A 486 -4.03 -29.00 15.48
C THR A 486 -3.56 -28.45 16.83
N GLU A 487 -2.26 -28.45 17.09
CA GLU A 487 -1.68 -27.91 18.33
C GLU A 487 -1.88 -26.39 18.43
N LEU A 488 -1.79 -25.67 17.31
CA LEU A 488 -1.97 -24.21 17.28
C LEU A 488 -3.43 -23.77 17.25
N ALA A 489 -4.34 -24.61 16.75
CA ALA A 489 -5.77 -24.33 16.71
C ALA A 489 -6.50 -24.69 18.02
N GLY A 490 -5.87 -25.47 18.92
CA GLY A 490 -6.44 -25.80 20.23
C GLY A 490 -7.59 -26.81 20.21
N ASN A 491 -7.70 -27.64 19.16
CA ASN A 491 -8.71 -28.70 19.08
C ASN A 491 -8.15 -30.01 19.66
N ASP A 492 -8.36 -30.23 20.97
CA ASP A 492 -8.23 -31.54 21.62
C ASP A 492 -9.49 -32.39 21.35
N ASP A 493 -9.75 -32.74 20.09
CA ASP A 493 -10.63 -33.88 19.76
C ASP A 493 -9.79 -34.92 19.02
N GLU A 494 -9.42 -35.96 19.78
CA GLU A 494 -8.89 -37.22 19.26
C GLU A 494 -9.93 -37.83 18.30
N ASP A 495 -9.70 -37.75 16.99
CA ASP A 495 -10.09 -38.76 15.99
C ASP A 495 -9.81 -38.23 14.57
N VAL A 496 -8.59 -38.43 14.08
CA VAL A 496 -8.39 -38.57 12.63
C VAL A 496 -7.33 -39.63 12.39
N GLU A 497 -7.79 -40.81 11.97
CA GLU A 497 -6.94 -41.83 11.35
C GLU A 497 -6.21 -41.21 10.14
N ASP A 498 -4.91 -41.51 10.08
CA ASP A 498 -3.97 -41.14 9.04
C ASP A 498 -4.36 -41.88 7.74
N GLU A 499 -5.21 -41.28 6.90
CA GLU A 499 -5.50 -41.80 5.55
C GLU A 499 -4.73 -41.05 4.46
N GLU A 500 -3.70 -41.77 4.01
CA GLU A 500 -2.97 -41.75 2.75
C GLU A 500 -3.29 -40.64 1.73
N GLY A 501 -2.21 -39.94 1.35
CA GLY A 501 -2.19 -38.94 0.30
C GLY A 501 -2.79 -39.41 -1.03
N MET A 502 -3.72 -38.61 -1.54
CA MET A 502 -4.10 -38.64 -2.94
C MET A 502 -3.04 -37.91 -3.79
N PRO A 503 -2.68 -38.45 -4.96
CA PRO A 503 -1.58 -37.94 -5.78
C PRO A 503 -1.98 -36.62 -6.46
N PHE A 504 -1.15 -35.60 -6.27
CA PHE A 504 -1.23 -34.37 -7.05
C PHE A 504 -0.61 -34.61 -8.43
N ASP A 505 -1.37 -34.31 -9.47
CA ASP A 505 -1.01 -34.44 -10.88
C ASP A 505 0.23 -33.59 -11.20
N GLU A 506 1.36 -34.25 -11.45
CA GLU A 506 2.58 -33.66 -12.04
C GLU A 506 2.33 -33.36 -13.53
N SER A 507 1.59 -32.31 -13.82
CA SER A 507 1.61 -31.74 -15.17
C SER A 507 1.30 -30.24 -15.16
N GLU A 508 2.31 -29.45 -14.81
CA GLU A 508 2.72 -28.25 -15.57
C GLU A 508 3.85 -27.53 -14.83
N ILE A 509 5.08 -27.80 -15.27
CA ILE A 509 6.25 -26.98 -14.97
C ILE A 509 6.44 -26.02 -16.15
N PRO A 510 6.14 -24.71 -16.03
CA PRO A 510 6.70 -23.72 -16.93
C PRO A 510 8.09 -23.36 -16.41
N THR A 511 9.11 -23.94 -17.04
CA THR A 511 10.50 -23.54 -16.92
C THR A 511 10.66 -22.03 -17.19
N ARG A 512 11.23 -21.34 -16.21
CA ARG A 512 11.67 -19.94 -16.29
C ARG A 512 12.94 -19.83 -17.15
N ALA A 513 12.93 -18.97 -18.17
CA ALA A 513 14.14 -18.38 -18.74
C ALA A 513 13.84 -16.93 -19.14
N GLY A 514 14.59 -16.00 -18.55
CA GLY A 514 14.24 -14.59 -18.46
C GLY A 514 14.48 -13.74 -19.69
N ASN A 515 13.96 -12.52 -19.62
CA ASN A 515 14.67 -11.31 -20.00
C ASN A 515 14.11 -10.15 -19.19
N ASP A 516 15.00 -9.38 -18.56
CA ASP A 516 14.72 -8.08 -17.98
C ASP A 516 14.21 -7.13 -19.09
N ASP A 517 13.13 -6.40 -18.81
CA ASP A 517 13.01 -5.00 -19.17
C ASP A 517 12.03 -4.34 -18.18
N ASP A 518 12.55 -3.30 -17.52
CA ASP A 518 11.86 -2.40 -16.60
C ASP A 518 10.66 -1.71 -17.27
N GLU A 519 9.45 -1.86 -16.74
CA GLU A 519 8.47 -0.76 -16.67
C GLU A 519 7.65 -0.85 -15.37
N ASP A 520 7.82 0.20 -14.58
CA ASP A 520 7.10 0.60 -13.37
C ASP A 520 5.57 0.62 -13.61
N SER A 521 4.82 -0.17 -12.85
CA SER A 521 3.39 0.06 -12.66
C SER A 521 2.94 -0.59 -11.35
N ASP A 522 3.08 0.19 -10.26
CA ASP A 522 2.36 -0.01 -9.01
C ASP A 522 0.85 -0.13 -9.30
N SER A 523 0.30 -1.30 -9.00
CA SER A 523 -1.13 -1.49 -8.79
C SER A 523 -1.28 -2.37 -7.57
N ASP A 524 -1.40 -1.70 -6.41
CA ASP A 524 -1.93 -2.27 -5.18
C ASP A 524 -3.34 -2.80 -5.46
N GLU A 525 -3.47 -4.12 -5.58
CA GLU A 525 -4.77 -4.78 -5.48
C GLU A 525 -5.11 -4.94 -3.99
N ASP A 526 -5.74 -3.90 -3.46
CA ASP A 526 -6.56 -3.97 -2.26
C ASP A 526 -7.72 -4.95 -2.54
N GLU A 527 -7.61 -6.18 -2.06
CA GLU A 527 -8.74 -7.11 -1.97
C GLU A 527 -9.72 -6.57 -0.93
N GLU A 528 -10.71 -5.82 -1.41
CA GLU A 528 -11.88 -5.39 -0.64
C GLU A 528 -12.63 -6.62 -0.11
N GLU A 529 -12.65 -6.75 1.23
CA GLU A 529 -13.50 -7.68 1.97
C GLU A 529 -14.97 -7.25 1.80
N GLU A 530 -15.71 -7.90 0.90
CA GLU A 530 -17.18 -7.86 0.89
C GLU A 530 -17.71 -8.76 2.01
N GLU A 531 -18.02 -8.16 3.17
CA GLU A 531 -18.94 -8.74 4.15
C GLU A 531 -20.37 -8.58 3.62
N GLU A 532 -20.88 -9.61 2.94
CA GLU A 532 -22.32 -9.76 2.76
C GLU A 532 -22.93 -10.31 4.05
N ASP A 533 -23.54 -9.40 4.80
CA ASP A 533 -24.48 -9.67 5.88
C ASP A 533 -25.82 -10.09 5.23
N ASP A 534 -26.09 -11.40 5.16
CA ASP A 534 -27.37 -11.92 4.69
C ASP A 534 -28.27 -12.30 5.88
N GLU A 535 -29.09 -11.32 6.29
CA GLU A 535 -30.36 -11.57 6.96
C GLU A 535 -31.31 -12.28 5.99
N GLY A 536 -31.33 -13.62 6.02
CA GLY A 536 -32.17 -14.41 5.11
C GLY A 536 -32.69 -15.73 5.70
N SER A 537 -33.93 -15.70 6.19
CA SER A 537 -34.95 -16.73 5.98
C SER A 537 -34.64 -18.19 6.39
N GLU A 538 -35.32 -18.68 7.45
CA GLU A 538 -35.68 -20.09 7.58
C GLU A 538 -36.57 -20.53 6.39
N ALA A 539 -35.95 -20.88 5.27
CA ALA A 539 -36.56 -21.65 4.21
C ALA A 539 -35.70 -22.89 4.01
N VAL A 540 -36.27 -24.05 4.34
CA VAL A 540 -35.65 -25.36 4.11
C VAL A 540 -35.34 -25.47 2.62
N ASP A 541 -34.06 -25.58 2.28
CA ASP A 541 -33.56 -25.57 0.92
C ASP A 541 -34.15 -26.77 0.14
N GLN A 542 -34.94 -26.49 -0.91
CA GLN A 542 -35.69 -27.51 -1.66
C GLN A 542 -34.73 -28.54 -2.30
N GLU A 543 -33.51 -28.11 -2.62
CA GLU A 543 -32.44 -28.96 -3.14
C GLU A 543 -31.94 -30.00 -2.10
N LEU A 544 -32.04 -29.66 -0.81
CA LEU A 544 -31.66 -30.51 0.32
C LEU A 544 -32.69 -31.63 0.53
N LEU A 545 -33.98 -31.31 0.40
CA LEU A 545 -35.07 -32.29 0.38
C LEU A 545 -34.98 -33.23 -0.83
N ASP A 546 -34.64 -32.70 -2.01
CA ASP A 546 -34.51 -33.51 -3.22
C ASP A 546 -33.33 -34.50 -3.14
N LYS A 547 -32.19 -34.08 -2.58
CA LYS A 547 -31.02 -34.94 -2.34
C LYS A 547 -31.26 -35.98 -1.24
N LEU A 548 -31.98 -35.62 -0.17
CA LEU A 548 -32.34 -36.54 0.91
C LEU A 548 -33.35 -37.59 0.41
N ASN A 549 -34.36 -37.18 -0.37
CA ASN A 549 -35.33 -38.08 -1.00
C ASN A 549 -34.68 -39.02 -2.03
N ALA A 550 -33.71 -38.52 -2.81
CA ALA A 550 -32.92 -39.35 -3.72
C ALA A 550 -32.04 -40.37 -2.99
N ALA A 551 -31.51 -40.02 -1.80
CA ALA A 551 -30.71 -40.92 -0.97
C ALA A 551 -31.56 -41.99 -0.25
N LEU A 552 -32.78 -41.63 0.18
CA LEU A 552 -33.75 -42.53 0.82
C LEU A 552 -34.51 -43.44 -0.16
N GLY A 553 -34.55 -43.10 -1.46
CA GLY A 553 -35.15 -43.95 -2.48
C GLY A 553 -36.63 -44.28 -2.20
N ASP A 554 -37.02 -45.55 -2.32
CA ASP A 554 -38.40 -45.99 -2.06
C ASP A 554 -38.84 -45.89 -0.58
N ALA A 555 -37.91 -45.60 0.35
CA ALA A 555 -38.22 -45.37 1.76
C ALA A 555 -38.59 -43.90 2.08
N ALA A 556 -38.54 -42.98 1.10
CA ALA A 556 -38.93 -41.60 1.30
C ALA A 556 -40.46 -41.47 1.49
N PRO A 557 -40.97 -40.68 2.47
CA PRO A 557 -42.40 -40.58 2.73
C PRO A 557 -43.13 -39.94 1.54
N ARG A 558 -43.97 -40.70 0.84
CA ARG A 558 -44.97 -40.12 -0.07
C ARG A 558 -46.17 -39.69 0.77
N GLU A 559 -46.64 -38.47 0.53
CA GLU A 559 -47.64 -37.76 1.34
C GLU A 559 -48.75 -38.65 1.93
N SER A 560 -48.90 -38.56 3.26
CA SER A 560 -50.00 -39.03 4.11
C SER A 560 -50.36 -40.53 4.12
N SER A 561 -50.15 -41.12 5.31
CA SER A 561 -50.78 -42.32 5.87
C SER A 561 -50.38 -43.71 5.35
N SER A 562 -49.15 -44.14 5.62
CA SER A 562 -48.86 -45.53 5.98
C SER A 562 -47.53 -45.62 6.73
N ASP A 563 -47.56 -46.11 7.97
CA ASP A 563 -46.36 -46.46 8.73
C ASP A 563 -45.60 -47.54 7.94
N ILE A 564 -44.35 -47.26 7.58
CA ILE A 564 -43.46 -48.24 6.94
C ILE A 564 -42.91 -49.12 8.07
N GLU A 565 -43.31 -50.38 8.13
CA GLU A 565 -42.74 -51.37 9.05
C GLU A 565 -41.28 -51.66 8.63
N MET A 566 -40.33 -51.27 9.48
CA MET A 566 -38.87 -51.43 9.28
C MET A 566 -38.39 -52.90 9.20
N ASP A 567 -39.26 -53.88 9.38
CA ASP A 567 -38.90 -55.31 9.51
C ASP A 567 -38.65 -56.03 8.17
N ASP A 568 -38.84 -55.36 7.02
CA ASP A 568 -38.66 -55.94 5.67
C ASP A 568 -37.36 -55.53 4.96
N LEU A 569 -36.46 -54.78 5.60
CA LEU A 569 -35.16 -54.39 5.03
C LEU A 569 -34.05 -55.38 5.46
N ASP A 570 -33.31 -55.93 4.50
CA ASP A 570 -32.18 -56.79 4.80
C ASP A 570 -30.98 -55.99 5.39
N GLU A 571 -30.17 -56.62 6.23
CA GLU A 571 -29.05 -55.98 6.94
C GLU A 571 -28.05 -55.30 5.97
N ALA A 572 -27.92 -55.85 4.75
CA ALA A 572 -27.05 -55.32 3.71
C ALA A 572 -27.60 -54.05 3.05
N GLU A 573 -28.92 -53.91 2.90
CA GLU A 573 -29.57 -52.69 2.44
C GLU A 573 -29.58 -51.62 3.54
N MET A 574 -29.71 -52.01 4.80
CA MET A 574 -29.64 -51.09 5.96
C MET A 574 -28.25 -50.43 6.07
N GLN A 575 -27.19 -51.21 5.89
CA GLN A 575 -25.81 -50.72 5.90
C GLN A 575 -25.51 -49.80 4.69
N LYS A 576 -26.05 -50.11 3.51
CA LYS A 576 -25.94 -49.24 2.32
C LYS A 576 -26.74 -47.95 2.46
N MET A 577 -27.86 -47.98 3.18
CA MET A 577 -28.65 -46.78 3.46
C MET A 577 -27.89 -45.85 4.42
N ASP A 578 -27.28 -46.41 5.46
CA ASP A 578 -26.47 -45.66 6.42
C ASP A 578 -25.20 -45.07 5.78
N GLU A 579 -24.50 -45.83 4.92
CA GLU A 579 -23.37 -45.32 4.13
C GLU A 579 -23.76 -44.16 3.20
N ARG A 580 -24.94 -44.23 2.56
CA ARG A 580 -25.45 -43.18 1.67
C ARG A 580 -25.91 -41.95 2.43
N LEU A 581 -26.57 -42.14 3.57
CA LEU A 581 -26.96 -41.04 4.46
C LEU A 581 -25.71 -40.37 5.05
N SER A 582 -24.72 -41.13 5.51
CA SER A 582 -23.43 -40.63 5.97
C SER A 582 -22.68 -39.85 4.88
N ALA A 583 -22.66 -40.35 3.65
CA ALA A 583 -22.06 -39.65 2.51
C ALA A 583 -22.80 -38.33 2.18
N ALA A 584 -24.14 -38.32 2.27
CA ALA A 584 -24.95 -37.12 2.08
C ALA A 584 -24.72 -36.09 3.21
N PHE A 585 -24.63 -36.54 4.47
CA PHE A 585 -24.31 -35.68 5.61
C PHE A 585 -22.86 -35.15 5.57
N LYS A 586 -21.89 -35.94 5.11
CA LYS A 586 -20.49 -35.49 4.89
C LYS A 586 -20.38 -34.47 3.75
N ALA A 587 -21.15 -34.64 2.67
CA ALA A 587 -21.18 -33.68 1.55
C ALA A 587 -21.87 -32.35 1.91
N ILE A 588 -22.70 -32.33 2.96
CA ILE A 588 -23.48 -31.17 3.41
C ILE A 588 -22.98 -30.68 4.79
N ALA A 589 -21.71 -30.89 5.14
CA ALA A 589 -21.09 -30.29 6.33
C ALA A 589 -20.27 -29.02 6.00
N PRO A 590 -20.86 -27.92 5.48
CA PRO A 590 -20.11 -26.71 5.16
C PRO A 590 -19.54 -26.04 6.40
N LYS A 591 -20.13 -26.24 7.60
CA LYS A 591 -19.63 -25.67 8.86
C LYS A 591 -18.30 -26.30 9.30
N ALA A 592 -18.19 -27.63 9.35
CA ALA A 592 -16.93 -28.30 9.70
C ALA A 592 -15.78 -27.97 8.73
N THR A 593 -16.05 -27.84 7.42
CA THR A 593 -15.04 -27.42 6.44
C THR A 593 -14.73 -25.91 6.48
N LYS A 594 -15.72 -25.05 6.77
CA LYS A 594 -15.50 -23.60 6.92
C LYS A 594 -14.75 -23.28 8.21
N ASP A 595 -15.06 -23.97 9.30
CA ASP A 595 -14.42 -23.82 10.61
C ASP A 595 -12.97 -24.35 10.55
N LYS A 596 -12.73 -25.50 9.90
CA LYS A 596 -11.36 -25.98 9.59
C LYS A 596 -10.59 -25.02 8.67
N LYS A 597 -11.23 -24.43 7.66
CA LYS A 597 -10.59 -23.45 6.76
C LYS A 597 -10.31 -22.12 7.47
N ARG A 598 -11.17 -21.71 8.41
CA ARG A 598 -10.99 -20.52 9.23
C ARG A 598 -9.88 -20.73 10.27
N SER A 599 -9.81 -21.90 10.91
CA SER A 599 -8.73 -22.24 11.83
C SER A 599 -7.38 -22.33 11.12
N ALA A 600 -7.30 -22.96 9.94
CA ALA A 600 -6.07 -23.00 9.13
C ALA A 600 -5.59 -21.60 8.71
N LYS A 601 -6.51 -20.71 8.29
CA LYS A 601 -6.19 -19.30 8.00
C LYS A 601 -5.68 -18.56 9.24
N ASN A 602 -6.26 -18.82 10.41
CA ASN A 602 -5.84 -18.20 11.67
C ASN A 602 -4.44 -18.69 12.08
N VAL A 603 -4.14 -19.98 11.90
CA VAL A 603 -2.80 -20.55 12.13
C VAL A 603 -1.77 -19.95 11.16
N GLU A 604 -2.08 -19.87 9.87
CA GLU A 604 -1.21 -19.23 8.89
C GLU A 604 -0.95 -17.75 9.25
N ALA A 605 -1.99 -17.02 9.66
CA ALA A 605 -1.87 -15.63 10.09
C ALA A 605 -1.01 -15.48 11.36
N LEU A 606 -1.12 -16.39 12.33
CA LEU A 606 -0.25 -16.42 13.51
C LEU A 606 1.20 -16.70 13.11
N LYS A 607 1.46 -17.70 12.27
CA LYS A 607 2.80 -18.03 11.77
C LYS A 607 3.45 -16.83 11.05
N MET A 608 2.66 -16.08 10.27
CA MET A 608 3.12 -14.83 9.66
C MET A 608 3.44 -13.72 10.68
N LYS A 609 2.61 -13.54 11.71
CA LYS A 609 2.89 -12.61 12.83
C LYS A 609 4.17 -13.00 13.57
N ILE A 610 4.42 -14.30 13.76
CA ILE A 610 5.66 -14.81 14.38
C ILE A 610 6.87 -14.51 13.48
N ALA A 611 6.76 -14.71 12.18
CA ALA A 611 7.83 -14.38 11.24
C ALA A 611 8.21 -12.89 11.31
N ASP A 612 7.23 -12.00 11.49
CA ASP A 612 7.46 -10.56 11.64
C ASP A 612 8.15 -10.21 12.97
N LEU A 613 7.83 -10.90 14.08
CA LEU A 613 8.60 -10.78 15.33
C LEU A 613 10.05 -11.24 15.15
N LEU A 614 10.28 -12.37 14.49
CA LEU A 614 11.62 -12.88 14.24
C LEU A 614 12.43 -11.95 13.31
N LEU A 615 11.77 -11.34 12.32
CA LEU A 615 12.36 -10.30 11.48
C LEU A 615 12.86 -9.12 12.34
N ILE A 616 12.06 -8.69 13.31
CA ILE A 616 12.42 -7.63 14.26
C ILE A 616 13.65 -8.04 15.08
N ALA A 617 13.67 -9.25 15.65
CA ALA A 617 14.81 -9.77 16.42
C ALA A 617 16.10 -9.79 15.59
N ILE A 618 16.05 -10.42 14.41
CA ILE A 618 17.20 -10.56 13.51
C ILE A 618 17.73 -9.19 13.06
N SER A 619 16.83 -8.23 12.81
CA SER A 619 17.19 -6.88 12.37
C SER A 619 17.71 -5.99 13.50
N SER A 620 17.51 -6.35 14.77
CA SER A 620 17.99 -5.55 15.89
C SER A 620 19.52 -5.63 16.04
N LYS A 621 20.15 -4.51 16.38
CA LYS A 621 21.59 -4.45 16.68
C LYS A 621 21.92 -4.94 18.08
N ASP A 622 20.93 -4.97 18.96
CA ASP A 622 21.10 -5.36 20.36
C ASP A 622 21.10 -6.88 20.55
N LEU A 623 20.65 -7.64 19.53
CA LEU A 623 20.75 -9.10 19.52
C LEU A 623 22.16 -9.53 19.12
N SER A 624 22.75 -10.47 19.88
CA SER A 624 24.11 -10.94 19.63
C SER A 624 24.26 -11.64 18.27
N GLU A 625 25.43 -11.50 17.65
CA GLU A 625 25.80 -12.18 16.40
C GLU A 625 25.65 -13.70 16.51
N SER A 626 26.09 -14.28 17.63
CA SER A 626 25.97 -15.72 17.90
C SER A 626 24.51 -16.18 17.93
N ASP A 627 23.61 -15.42 18.56
CA ASP A 627 22.20 -15.82 18.67
C ASP A 627 21.49 -15.74 17.32
N LYS A 628 21.83 -14.76 16.48
CA LYS A 628 21.33 -14.68 15.09
C LYS A 628 21.75 -15.87 14.25
N ILE A 629 22.96 -16.40 14.44
CA ILE A 629 23.44 -17.56 13.68
C ILE A 629 22.74 -18.84 14.12
N LYS A 630 22.52 -19.01 15.43
CA LYS A 630 21.88 -20.21 15.99
C LYS A 630 20.44 -20.41 15.51
N ILE A 631 19.76 -19.35 15.07
CA ILE A 631 18.38 -19.44 14.56
C ILE A 631 18.27 -20.01 13.14
N ILE A 632 19.37 -20.08 12.38
CA ILE A 632 19.35 -20.54 10.97
C ILE A 632 18.76 -21.95 10.84
N VAL A 633 19.21 -22.88 11.69
CA VAL A 633 18.76 -24.28 11.62
C VAL A 633 17.28 -24.42 12.05
N PRO A 634 16.83 -23.83 13.17
CA PRO A 634 15.40 -23.76 13.50
C PRO A 634 14.54 -23.21 12.35
N LEU A 635 14.96 -22.11 11.70
CA LEU A 635 14.21 -21.53 10.59
C LEU A 635 14.12 -22.45 9.36
N LEU A 636 15.20 -23.19 9.06
CA LEU A 636 15.19 -24.20 7.99
C LEU A 636 14.23 -25.35 8.33
N LYS A 637 14.21 -25.81 9.58
CA LYS A 637 13.27 -26.83 10.05
C LYS A 637 11.83 -26.35 9.94
N TRP A 638 11.55 -25.13 10.40
CA TRP A 638 10.23 -24.52 10.29
C TRP A 638 9.78 -24.42 8.83
N ALA A 639 10.63 -23.89 7.94
CA ALA A 639 10.35 -23.83 6.51
C ALA A 639 10.07 -25.22 5.91
N LYS A 640 10.76 -26.25 6.39
CA LYS A 640 10.56 -27.63 5.93
C LYS A 640 9.23 -28.23 6.39
N VAL A 641 8.80 -27.94 7.61
CA VAL A 641 7.48 -28.36 8.11
C VAL A 641 6.39 -27.72 7.25
N ASP A 642 6.45 -26.41 7.03
CA ASP A 642 5.40 -25.69 6.31
C ASP A 642 5.49 -25.76 4.78
N ALA A 643 6.58 -26.29 4.21
CA ALA A 643 6.73 -26.41 2.76
C ALA A 643 5.65 -27.26 2.07
N LYS A 644 4.93 -28.10 2.83
CA LYS A 644 3.84 -28.94 2.32
C LYS A 644 2.45 -28.36 2.57
N THR A 645 2.29 -27.53 3.60
CA THR A 645 1.00 -27.07 4.13
C THR A 645 0.78 -25.57 3.93
N HIS A 646 1.82 -24.75 4.12
CA HIS A 646 1.77 -23.29 4.01
C HIS A 646 3.00 -22.73 3.25
N ASP A 647 3.00 -22.83 1.91
CA ASP A 647 4.15 -22.40 1.09
C ASP A 647 4.56 -20.93 1.35
N LYS A 648 3.61 -20.02 1.57
CA LYS A 648 3.90 -18.62 1.91
C LYS A 648 4.67 -18.47 3.23
N VAL A 649 4.32 -19.25 4.25
CA VAL A 649 5.02 -19.27 5.54
C VAL A 649 6.43 -19.85 5.37
N ALA A 650 6.55 -20.96 4.62
CA ALA A 650 7.84 -21.55 4.31
C ALA A 650 8.77 -20.56 3.60
N GLN A 651 8.27 -19.86 2.57
CA GLN A 651 9.02 -18.81 1.87
C GLN A 651 9.41 -17.66 2.80
N LYS A 652 8.55 -17.24 3.72
CA LYS A 652 8.86 -16.19 4.70
C LYS A 652 9.97 -16.63 5.67
N ALA A 653 9.91 -17.87 6.18
CA ALA A 653 10.96 -18.44 7.03
C ALA A 653 12.31 -18.55 6.29
N LEU A 654 12.32 -18.98 5.02
CA LEU A 654 13.50 -18.95 4.17
C LEU A 654 13.99 -17.52 3.89
N GLY A 655 13.08 -16.55 3.78
CA GLY A 655 13.39 -15.13 3.71
C GLY A 655 14.19 -14.65 4.92
N LEU A 656 13.83 -15.08 6.13
CA LEU A 656 14.57 -14.79 7.36
C LEU A 656 15.98 -15.40 7.33
N VAL A 657 16.12 -16.66 6.90
CA VAL A 657 17.44 -17.30 6.69
C VAL A 657 18.29 -16.46 5.75
N ASN A 658 17.71 -16.01 4.64
CA ASN A 658 18.39 -15.21 3.62
C ASN A 658 18.86 -13.85 4.13
N ILE A 659 18.11 -13.24 5.05
CA ILE A 659 18.51 -12.01 5.71
C ILE A 659 19.73 -12.27 6.59
N VAL A 660 19.71 -13.32 7.42
CA VAL A 660 20.82 -13.67 8.32
C VAL A 660 22.10 -13.95 7.53
N VAL A 661 22.06 -14.82 6.50
CA VAL A 661 23.26 -15.21 5.73
C VAL A 661 23.89 -14.06 4.92
N ARG A 662 23.15 -12.98 4.68
CA ARG A 662 23.67 -11.76 4.01
C ARG A 662 24.32 -10.78 4.98
N MET A 663 24.12 -10.93 6.29
CA MET A 663 24.75 -10.07 7.28
C MET A 663 26.27 -10.28 7.34
N LYS A 664 26.95 -9.29 7.91
CA LYS A 664 28.38 -9.38 8.24
C LYS A 664 28.50 -9.81 9.70
N PHE A 665 29.36 -10.79 9.94
CA PHE A 665 29.67 -11.29 11.28
C PHE A 665 31.19 -11.21 11.48
N SER A 666 31.60 -10.81 12.67
CA SER A 666 33.01 -10.68 13.06
C SER A 666 33.42 -11.66 14.16
N ASP A 667 32.49 -12.08 15.02
CA ASP A 667 32.78 -12.87 16.23
C ASP A 667 32.17 -14.27 16.17
N VAL A 668 32.58 -15.08 15.19
CA VAL A 668 32.17 -16.50 15.09
C VAL A 668 33.39 -17.40 15.22
N SER A 669 33.34 -18.35 16.15
CA SER A 669 34.41 -19.35 16.27
C SER A 669 34.34 -20.36 15.11
N GLU A 670 35.50 -20.79 14.61
CA GLU A 670 35.57 -21.82 13.56
C GLU A 670 34.79 -23.09 13.97
N LYS A 671 34.86 -23.48 15.24
CA LYS A 671 34.14 -24.64 15.78
C LYS A 671 32.63 -24.50 15.61
N ASP A 672 32.08 -23.33 15.90
CA ASP A 672 30.64 -23.08 15.81
C ASP A 672 30.19 -22.97 14.35
N ALA A 673 30.99 -22.35 13.49
CA ALA A 673 30.76 -22.32 12.05
C ALA A 673 30.72 -23.75 11.46
N LEU A 674 31.70 -24.60 11.78
CA LEU A 674 31.72 -25.99 11.30
C LEU A 674 30.59 -26.84 11.87
N LYS A 675 30.17 -26.58 13.11
CA LYS A 675 28.97 -27.21 13.69
C LYS A 675 27.73 -26.83 12.89
N LEU A 676 27.56 -25.55 12.57
CA LEU A 676 26.46 -25.06 11.74
C LEU A 676 26.50 -25.70 10.35
N LEU A 677 27.67 -25.83 9.71
CA LEU A 677 27.81 -26.49 8.40
C LEU A 677 27.19 -27.89 8.41
N ARG A 678 27.51 -28.69 9.43
CA ARG A 678 26.99 -30.05 9.55
C ARG A 678 25.48 -30.07 9.72
N GLN A 679 24.96 -29.21 10.59
CA GLN A 679 23.52 -29.11 10.84
C GLN A 679 22.73 -28.69 9.59
N VAL A 680 23.20 -27.68 8.83
CA VAL A 680 22.48 -27.27 7.61
C VAL A 680 22.53 -28.32 6.50
N LEU A 681 23.62 -29.10 6.41
CA LEU A 681 23.73 -30.21 5.48
C LEU A 681 22.80 -31.38 5.87
N GLU A 682 22.62 -31.65 7.16
CA GLU A 682 21.65 -32.64 7.67
C GLU A 682 20.22 -32.26 7.28
N GLU A 683 19.84 -30.97 7.37
CA GLU A 683 18.51 -30.50 6.95
C GLU A 683 18.26 -30.70 5.44
N ALA A 684 19.30 -30.56 4.61
CA ALA A 684 19.18 -30.81 3.17
C ALA A 684 19.01 -32.29 2.81
N GLN A 685 19.67 -33.21 3.53
CA GLN A 685 19.60 -34.65 3.23
C GLN A 685 18.17 -35.22 3.33
N THR A 686 17.32 -34.53 4.09
CA THR A 686 15.96 -34.98 4.42
C THR A 686 14.89 -34.17 3.68
N SER A 687 15.27 -33.33 2.71
CA SER A 687 14.37 -32.46 1.95
C SER A 687 14.50 -32.67 0.45
N THR A 688 13.37 -32.72 -0.24
CA THR A 688 13.29 -32.70 -1.72
C THR A 688 12.87 -31.34 -2.27
N ASN A 689 12.51 -30.39 -1.39
CA ASN A 689 12.06 -29.06 -1.80
C ASN A 689 13.25 -28.21 -2.29
N LEU A 690 13.18 -27.76 -3.54
CA LEU A 690 14.24 -27.02 -4.21
C LEU A 690 14.57 -25.67 -3.55
N LEU A 691 13.58 -24.99 -2.94
CA LEU A 691 13.79 -23.72 -2.24
C LEU A 691 14.61 -23.91 -0.97
N ILE A 692 14.35 -25.01 -0.24
CA ILE A 692 15.12 -25.37 0.96
C ILE A 692 16.54 -25.75 0.57
N ILE A 693 16.70 -26.56 -0.49
CA ILE A 693 18.02 -26.92 -1.03
C ILE A 693 18.80 -25.64 -1.40
N ASP A 694 18.19 -24.70 -2.12
CA ASP A 694 18.85 -23.44 -2.49
C ASP A 694 19.21 -22.56 -1.27
N ALA A 695 18.35 -22.51 -0.26
CA ALA A 695 18.66 -21.82 1.00
C ALA A 695 19.84 -22.47 1.74
N VAL A 696 19.91 -23.81 1.76
CA VAL A 696 21.05 -24.53 2.34
C VAL A 696 22.34 -24.24 1.57
N ALA A 697 22.31 -24.14 0.24
CA ALA A 697 23.49 -23.77 -0.56
C ALA A 697 24.03 -22.37 -0.18
N ARG A 698 23.12 -21.41 0.05
CA ARG A 698 23.45 -20.08 0.57
C ARG A 698 24.02 -20.15 1.99
N CYS A 699 23.47 -21.00 2.86
CA CYS A 699 24.03 -21.26 4.19
C CYS A 699 25.43 -21.87 4.12
N VAL A 700 25.69 -22.84 3.24
CA VAL A 700 27.04 -23.43 3.04
C VAL A 700 28.03 -22.34 2.65
N THR A 701 27.68 -21.50 1.67
CA THR A 701 28.50 -20.35 1.25
C THR A 701 28.77 -19.40 2.41
N PHE A 702 27.74 -19.06 3.17
CA PHE A 702 27.83 -18.21 4.35
C PHE A 702 28.75 -18.78 5.44
N VAL A 703 28.61 -20.07 5.76
CA VAL A 703 29.43 -20.74 6.77
C VAL A 703 30.91 -20.77 6.37
N LEU A 704 31.21 -21.00 5.09
CA LEU A 704 32.57 -20.92 4.57
C LEU A 704 33.14 -19.50 4.65
N LYS A 705 32.32 -18.48 4.44
CA LYS A 705 32.70 -17.07 4.59
C LYS A 705 33.07 -16.71 6.04
N ILE A 706 32.24 -17.09 7.01
CA ILE A 706 32.47 -16.75 8.42
C ILE A 706 33.55 -17.62 9.10
N SER A 707 33.87 -18.79 8.55
CA SER A 707 34.98 -19.63 9.03
C SER A 707 36.35 -19.17 8.52
N ALA A 708 36.40 -18.26 7.54
CA ALA A 708 37.64 -17.69 7.01
C ALA A 708 38.02 -16.41 7.79
N HIS A 709 38.82 -16.55 8.86
CA HIS A 709 39.22 -15.42 9.73
C HIS A 709 39.93 -14.26 9.00
N ASP A 710 40.64 -14.53 7.91
CA ASP A 710 41.34 -13.50 7.10
C ASP A 710 40.54 -13.08 5.85
N GLY A 711 39.40 -13.72 5.58
CA GLY A 711 38.60 -13.58 4.36
C GLY A 711 39.31 -14.01 3.08
N LYS A 712 40.50 -14.61 3.17
CA LYS A 712 41.39 -14.91 2.04
C LYS A 712 41.66 -16.40 1.89
N SER A 713 41.68 -17.16 2.97
CA SER A 713 41.99 -18.58 2.94
C SER A 713 41.07 -19.38 3.84
N MET A 714 40.74 -20.60 3.40
CA MET A 714 40.03 -21.55 4.24
C MET A 714 40.96 -22.11 5.31
N SER A 715 40.47 -22.17 6.55
CA SER A 715 41.10 -22.90 7.64
C SER A 715 41.26 -24.39 7.30
N ALA A 716 42.14 -25.09 8.03
CA ALA A 716 42.34 -26.53 7.82
C ALA A 716 41.06 -27.35 8.06
N GLY A 717 40.25 -26.96 9.06
CA GLY A 717 38.97 -27.60 9.36
C GLY A 717 37.94 -27.40 8.25
N ALA A 718 37.72 -26.15 7.84
CA ALA A 718 36.78 -25.81 6.76
C ALA A 718 37.18 -26.45 5.43
N ARG A 719 38.49 -26.48 5.13
CA ARG A 719 39.04 -27.16 3.95
C ARG A 719 38.72 -28.65 3.95
N THR A 720 38.89 -29.32 5.09
CA THR A 720 38.64 -30.75 5.23
C THR A 720 37.16 -31.07 5.03
N GLU A 721 36.25 -30.29 5.63
CA GLU A 721 34.81 -30.51 5.47
C GLU A 721 34.33 -30.19 4.04
N PHE A 722 34.83 -29.12 3.42
CA PHE A 722 34.52 -28.84 2.02
C PHE A 722 35.04 -29.93 1.09
N GLN A 723 36.25 -30.47 1.34
CA GLN A 723 36.79 -31.55 0.52
C GLN A 723 35.92 -32.81 0.61
N LYS A 724 35.44 -33.19 1.81
CA LYS A 724 34.47 -34.29 1.94
C LYS A 724 33.18 -34.02 1.17
N LEU A 725 32.65 -32.79 1.28
CA LEU A 725 31.45 -32.38 0.54
C LEU A 725 31.67 -32.46 -0.99
N PHE A 726 32.85 -32.05 -1.46
CA PHE A 726 33.27 -32.11 -2.86
C PHE A 726 33.41 -33.55 -3.35
N GLU A 727 34.06 -34.41 -2.59
CA GLU A 727 34.22 -35.85 -2.90
C GLU A 727 32.85 -36.55 -2.96
N ASN A 728 31.95 -36.26 -2.00
CA ASN A 728 30.58 -36.78 -2.02
C ASN A 728 29.80 -36.28 -3.23
N TYR A 729 29.95 -35.00 -3.60
CA TYR A 729 29.39 -34.46 -4.84
C TYR A 729 29.92 -35.23 -6.04
N LEU A 730 31.21 -35.55 -6.15
CA LEU A 730 31.78 -36.29 -7.29
C LEU A 730 31.29 -37.74 -7.36
N GLN A 731 31.38 -38.48 -6.24
CA GLN A 731 31.14 -39.92 -6.18
C GLN A 731 29.70 -40.36 -6.46
N ASN A 732 28.73 -39.43 -6.49
CA ASN A 732 27.38 -39.70 -6.96
C ASN A 732 26.71 -40.88 -6.24
N VAL A 733 26.72 -40.86 -4.91
CA VAL A 733 25.72 -41.62 -4.15
C VAL A 733 24.38 -40.90 -4.40
N GLU A 734 23.66 -41.36 -5.43
CA GLU A 734 22.34 -40.92 -5.90
C GLU A 734 21.71 -39.78 -5.09
N GLY A 735 21.78 -38.55 -5.62
CA GLY A 735 20.92 -37.44 -5.20
C GLY A 735 21.20 -36.78 -3.84
N LYS A 736 22.21 -37.21 -3.07
CA LYS A 736 22.40 -36.70 -1.70
C LYS A 736 23.12 -35.35 -1.56
N VAL A 737 23.91 -34.92 -2.56
CA VAL A 737 24.62 -33.63 -2.54
C VAL A 737 24.31 -32.83 -3.81
N PRO A 738 23.39 -31.86 -3.75
CA PRO A 738 23.10 -30.92 -4.83
C PRO A 738 24.34 -30.14 -5.32
N SER A 739 24.42 -29.84 -6.62
CA SER A 739 25.61 -29.20 -7.22
C SER A 739 25.88 -27.80 -6.66
N ASN A 740 24.83 -27.04 -6.36
CA ASN A 740 24.92 -25.71 -5.78
C ASN A 740 25.65 -25.69 -4.43
N PHE A 741 25.68 -26.78 -3.66
CA PHE A 741 26.41 -26.83 -2.38
C PHE A 741 27.93 -26.70 -2.56
N VAL A 742 28.42 -27.04 -3.74
CA VAL A 742 29.83 -27.01 -4.10
C VAL A 742 30.13 -25.84 -5.03
N ILE A 743 29.31 -25.69 -6.08
CA ILE A 743 29.58 -24.76 -7.18
C ILE A 743 29.35 -23.31 -6.77
N GLN A 744 28.30 -23.03 -5.99
CA GLN A 744 27.98 -21.67 -5.56
C GLN A 744 29.05 -21.08 -4.63
N PRO A 745 29.55 -21.78 -3.58
CA PRO A 745 30.64 -21.25 -2.77
C PRO A 745 31.87 -20.86 -3.59
N ILE A 746 32.25 -21.67 -4.59
CA ILE A 746 33.40 -21.38 -5.45
C ILE A 746 33.17 -20.12 -6.29
N ALA A 747 31.95 -19.94 -6.81
CA ALA A 747 31.60 -18.79 -7.62
C ALA A 747 31.49 -17.49 -6.80
N ASP A 748 30.91 -17.56 -5.60
CA ASP A 748 30.63 -16.40 -4.74
C ASP A 748 31.84 -15.99 -3.87
N LEU A 749 32.70 -16.94 -3.50
CA LEU A 749 33.87 -16.74 -2.64
C LEU A 749 35.17 -17.23 -3.31
N PRO A 750 35.48 -16.83 -4.56
CA PRO A 750 36.56 -17.41 -5.36
C PRO A 750 37.94 -17.30 -4.72
N LEU A 751 38.17 -16.28 -3.89
CA LEU A 751 39.43 -16.07 -3.19
C LEU A 751 39.76 -17.22 -2.22
N LEU A 752 38.74 -17.80 -1.57
CA LEU A 752 38.93 -18.90 -0.60
C LEU A 752 39.42 -20.19 -1.26
N PHE A 753 39.19 -20.35 -2.56
CA PHE A 753 39.44 -21.59 -3.31
C PHE A 753 40.75 -21.59 -4.12
N VAL A 754 41.58 -20.56 -4.00
CA VAL A 754 42.86 -20.45 -4.73
C VAL A 754 43.79 -21.64 -4.41
N ASP A 755 43.83 -22.07 -3.14
CA ASP A 755 44.64 -23.20 -2.70
C ASP A 755 44.13 -24.55 -3.24
N GLN A 756 42.83 -24.64 -3.54
CA GLN A 756 42.13 -25.85 -4.00
C GLN A 756 42.08 -25.95 -5.53
N LEU A 757 42.60 -24.97 -6.27
CA LEU A 757 42.65 -24.98 -7.74
C LEU A 757 43.20 -26.29 -8.31
N GLY A 758 44.22 -26.87 -7.66
CA GLY A 758 44.80 -28.15 -8.09
C GLY A 758 43.74 -29.27 -8.14
N MET A 759 43.00 -29.45 -7.04
CA MET A 759 41.93 -30.43 -6.87
C MET A 759 40.77 -30.17 -7.84
N LEU A 760 40.33 -28.90 -7.97
CA LEU A 760 39.23 -28.53 -8.85
C LEU A 760 39.57 -28.79 -10.33
N LEU A 761 40.82 -28.53 -10.73
CA LEU A 761 41.28 -28.80 -12.10
C LEU A 761 41.38 -30.30 -12.38
N ASP A 762 41.84 -31.11 -11.42
CA ASP A 762 41.85 -32.57 -11.57
C ASP A 762 40.44 -33.09 -11.82
N ALA A 763 39.47 -32.71 -10.97
CA ALA A 763 38.08 -33.13 -11.12
C ALA A 763 37.41 -32.61 -12.40
N GLY A 764 37.67 -31.35 -12.79
CA GLY A 764 37.06 -30.73 -13.97
C GLY A 764 37.55 -31.34 -15.30
N PHE A 765 38.80 -31.77 -15.37
CA PHE A 765 39.38 -32.37 -16.57
C PHE A 765 39.34 -33.89 -16.61
N ASP A 766 39.11 -34.56 -15.48
CA ASP A 766 38.94 -36.01 -15.39
C ASP A 766 37.73 -36.51 -16.21
N GLU A 767 37.97 -37.45 -17.12
CA GLU A 767 36.97 -37.99 -18.04
C GLU A 767 36.02 -39.00 -17.40
N GLU A 768 36.39 -39.57 -16.24
CA GLU A 768 35.54 -40.46 -15.45
C GLU A 768 34.38 -39.69 -14.78
N ASN A 769 34.55 -38.38 -14.57
CA ASN A 769 33.51 -37.53 -14.01
C ASN A 769 32.42 -37.21 -15.05
N ARG A 770 31.16 -37.19 -14.59
CA ARG A 770 30.02 -36.80 -15.44
C ARG A 770 30.24 -35.43 -16.07
N ILE A 771 29.95 -35.33 -17.37
CA ILE A 771 30.21 -34.12 -18.17
C ILE A 771 29.61 -32.84 -17.60
N PHE A 772 28.41 -32.91 -17.02
CA PHE A 772 27.76 -31.78 -16.38
C PHE A 772 28.60 -31.24 -15.21
N LYS A 773 29.09 -32.11 -14.32
CA LYS A 773 29.92 -31.73 -13.18
C LYS A 773 31.24 -31.09 -13.61
N ARG A 774 31.89 -31.70 -14.61
CA ARG A 774 33.10 -31.14 -15.24
C ARG A 774 32.85 -29.72 -15.74
N THR A 775 31.71 -29.52 -16.41
CA THR A 775 31.31 -28.22 -16.96
C THR A 775 31.06 -27.21 -15.84
N GLU A 776 30.34 -27.57 -14.77
CA GLU A 776 30.09 -26.67 -13.63
C GLU A 776 31.39 -26.31 -12.88
N ILE A 777 32.22 -27.31 -12.55
CA ILE A 777 33.48 -27.11 -11.83
C ILE A 777 34.40 -26.17 -12.61
N LEU A 778 34.61 -26.41 -13.90
CA LEU A 778 35.47 -25.56 -14.73
C LEU A 778 34.89 -24.15 -14.92
N GLY A 779 33.56 -24.03 -14.97
CA GLY A 779 32.87 -22.74 -14.98
C GLY A 779 33.12 -21.94 -13.70
N ALA A 780 33.00 -22.59 -12.54
CA ALA A 780 33.29 -21.96 -11.24
C ALA A 780 34.78 -21.63 -11.08
N VAL A 781 35.69 -22.50 -11.54
CA VAL A 781 37.14 -22.23 -11.54
C VAL A 781 37.47 -20.98 -12.36
N ALA A 782 36.77 -20.71 -13.46
CA ALA A 782 36.99 -19.49 -14.24
C ALA A 782 36.74 -18.20 -13.43
N MET A 783 35.86 -18.23 -12.42
CA MET A 783 35.57 -17.08 -11.53
C MET A 783 36.75 -16.75 -10.60
N ILE A 784 37.61 -17.72 -10.32
CA ILE A 784 38.85 -17.52 -9.54
C ILE A 784 39.84 -16.62 -10.28
N PHE A 785 39.79 -16.57 -11.60
CA PHE A 785 40.65 -15.72 -12.44
C PHE A 785 40.08 -14.30 -12.65
N SER A 786 39.29 -13.80 -11.71
CA SER A 786 38.75 -12.44 -11.73
C SER A 786 39.75 -11.41 -11.16
N LYS A 787 39.61 -10.15 -11.58
CA LYS A 787 40.48 -9.04 -11.12
C LYS A 787 40.53 -8.89 -9.58
N PRO A 788 39.40 -9.01 -8.83
CA PRO A 788 39.43 -8.88 -7.38
C PRO A 788 40.28 -9.93 -6.67
N VAL A 789 40.37 -11.14 -7.23
CA VAL A 789 41.18 -12.24 -6.67
C VAL A 789 42.67 -11.99 -6.94
N GLN A 790 43.03 -11.57 -8.15
CA GLN A 790 44.41 -11.27 -8.54
C GLN A 790 45.06 -10.20 -7.66
N GLN A 791 44.27 -9.21 -7.22
CA GLN A 791 44.75 -8.15 -6.34
C GLN A 791 45.06 -8.63 -4.92
N GLN A 792 44.56 -9.80 -4.52
CA GLN A 792 44.59 -10.27 -3.13
C GLN A 792 45.30 -11.62 -2.93
N ALA A 793 45.48 -12.41 -3.99
CA ALA A 793 46.14 -13.72 -3.94
C ALA A 793 47.06 -13.94 -5.14
N THR A 794 48.18 -14.63 -4.88
CA THR A 794 49.12 -15.05 -5.93
C THR A 794 48.83 -16.48 -6.35
N ILE A 795 48.53 -16.67 -7.63
CA ILE A 795 48.32 -18.00 -8.22
C ILE A 795 49.68 -18.64 -8.50
N LYS A 796 49.87 -19.92 -8.15
CA LYS A 796 51.12 -20.63 -8.41
C LYS A 796 51.29 -20.90 -9.91
N SER A 797 52.46 -20.57 -10.47
CA SER A 797 52.79 -20.84 -11.89
C SER A 797 52.57 -22.30 -12.32
N ALA A 798 52.76 -23.27 -11.42
CA ALA A 798 52.45 -24.68 -11.68
C ALA A 798 50.98 -24.93 -12.03
N VAL A 799 50.05 -24.17 -11.43
CA VAL A 799 48.60 -24.24 -11.71
C VAL A 799 48.30 -23.67 -13.09
N ILE A 800 48.91 -22.53 -13.46
CA ILE A 800 48.78 -21.94 -14.80
C ILE A 800 49.26 -22.92 -15.88
N LYS A 801 50.43 -23.53 -15.67
CA LYS A 801 50.98 -24.56 -16.57
C LYS A 801 50.05 -25.78 -16.66
N LYS A 802 49.43 -26.20 -15.55
CA LYS A 802 48.44 -27.29 -15.52
C LYS A 802 47.20 -26.95 -16.35
N ILE A 803 46.63 -25.74 -16.20
CA ILE A 803 45.49 -25.27 -16.99
C ILE A 803 45.82 -25.31 -18.48
N GLY A 804 46.98 -24.76 -18.86
CA GLY A 804 47.45 -24.78 -20.24
C GLY A 804 47.53 -26.20 -20.80
N LYS A 805 48.19 -27.12 -20.08
CA LYS A 805 48.33 -28.52 -20.50
C LYS A 805 46.99 -29.26 -20.61
N CYS A 806 46.13 -29.16 -19.60
CA CYS A 806 44.83 -29.84 -19.59
C CYS A 806 43.91 -29.30 -20.70
N SER A 807 43.87 -27.97 -20.87
CA SER A 807 43.06 -27.34 -21.92
C SER A 807 43.60 -27.67 -23.32
N SER A 808 44.93 -27.69 -23.50
CA SER A 808 45.56 -28.08 -24.76
C SER A 808 45.25 -29.53 -25.14
N SER A 809 45.36 -30.45 -24.18
CA SER A 809 44.98 -31.85 -24.35
C SER A 809 43.50 -32.00 -24.72
N TYR A 810 42.62 -31.30 -24.01
CA TYR A 810 41.18 -31.31 -24.31
C TYR A 810 40.88 -30.80 -25.73
N PHE A 811 41.46 -29.66 -26.12
CA PHE A 811 41.25 -29.10 -27.45
C PHE A 811 41.85 -29.97 -28.55
N GLN A 812 43.02 -30.58 -28.33
CA GLN A 812 43.61 -31.51 -29.28
C GLN A 812 42.68 -32.71 -29.50
N LYS A 813 42.14 -33.31 -28.43
CA LYS A 813 41.10 -34.36 -28.54
C LYS A 813 39.88 -33.87 -29.34
N VAL A 814 39.38 -32.66 -29.09
CA VAL A 814 38.26 -32.08 -29.84
C VAL A 814 38.55 -31.94 -31.34
N LEU A 815 39.81 -31.65 -31.72
CA LEU A 815 40.21 -31.59 -33.12
C LEU A 815 40.33 -32.98 -33.76
N ASP A 816 40.72 -33.98 -32.97
CA ASP A 816 40.98 -35.35 -33.41
C ASP A 816 39.69 -36.21 -33.47
N THR A 817 38.69 -35.92 -32.65
CA THR A 817 37.40 -36.62 -32.60
C THR A 817 36.44 -36.14 -33.70
N ASP A 818 35.50 -37.00 -34.12
CA ASP A 818 34.39 -36.56 -34.99
C ASP A 818 33.64 -35.40 -34.33
N LYS A 819 33.46 -34.32 -35.10
CA LYS A 819 32.85 -33.06 -34.66
C LYS A 819 31.36 -33.22 -34.34
N SER A 820 30.75 -34.34 -34.73
CA SER A 820 29.41 -34.75 -34.30
C SER A 820 29.33 -35.12 -32.81
N GLU A 821 30.44 -35.53 -32.19
CA GLU A 821 30.53 -35.92 -30.77
C GLU A 821 30.92 -34.76 -29.85
N LEU A 822 31.22 -33.59 -30.44
CA LEU A 822 31.61 -32.37 -29.73
C LEU A 822 30.52 -31.97 -28.73
N LYS A 823 30.94 -31.70 -27.50
CA LYS A 823 30.07 -31.28 -26.39
C LYS A 823 30.13 -29.76 -26.26
N PRO A 824 29.17 -28.99 -26.81
CA PRO A 824 29.35 -27.56 -27.04
C PRO A 824 29.47 -26.74 -25.75
N ARG A 825 28.74 -27.12 -24.70
CA ARG A 825 28.79 -26.44 -23.39
C ARG A 825 30.16 -26.61 -22.73
N LEU A 826 30.67 -27.85 -22.64
CA LEU A 826 32.00 -28.12 -22.08
C LEU A 826 33.08 -27.38 -22.87
N PHE A 827 33.02 -27.43 -24.21
CA PHE A 827 33.96 -26.71 -25.06
C PHE A 827 33.94 -25.20 -24.79
N GLY A 828 32.74 -24.60 -24.76
CA GLY A 828 32.56 -23.19 -24.45
C GLY A 828 33.10 -22.81 -23.07
N THR A 829 32.91 -23.67 -22.06
CA THR A 829 33.43 -23.46 -20.70
C THR A 829 34.96 -23.57 -20.63
N VAL A 830 35.58 -24.55 -21.29
CA VAL A 830 37.06 -24.65 -21.34
C VAL A 830 37.65 -23.45 -22.07
N LEU A 831 37.03 -23.02 -23.17
CA LEU A 831 37.42 -21.80 -23.89
C LEU A 831 37.25 -20.55 -23.02
N HIS A 832 36.18 -20.46 -22.22
CA HIS A 832 35.98 -19.38 -21.26
C HIS A 832 37.07 -19.35 -20.20
N LEU A 833 37.40 -20.50 -19.60
CA LEU A 833 38.46 -20.62 -18.61
C LEU A 833 39.79 -20.14 -19.20
N VAL A 834 40.18 -20.63 -20.38
CA VAL A 834 41.41 -20.20 -21.05
C VAL A 834 41.40 -18.70 -21.35
N HIS A 835 40.27 -18.15 -21.83
CA HIS A 835 40.14 -16.73 -22.10
C HIS A 835 40.30 -15.88 -20.83
N LYS A 836 39.68 -16.28 -19.72
CA LYS A 836 39.80 -15.63 -18.41
C LYS A 836 41.22 -15.69 -17.87
N VAL A 837 41.86 -16.86 -17.92
CA VAL A 837 43.24 -17.05 -17.43
C VAL A 837 44.21 -16.24 -18.29
N ALA A 838 44.10 -16.28 -19.63
CA ALA A 838 44.95 -15.50 -20.53
C ALA A 838 44.83 -14.00 -20.26
N THR A 839 43.61 -13.50 -20.05
CA THR A 839 43.39 -12.08 -19.69
C THR A 839 43.95 -11.75 -18.30
N CYS A 840 43.87 -12.68 -17.35
CA CYS A 840 44.38 -12.56 -15.99
C CYS A 840 45.91 -12.46 -15.93
N VAL A 841 46.61 -13.18 -16.79
CA VAL A 841 48.08 -13.30 -16.72
C VAL A 841 48.82 -12.40 -17.71
N ALA A 842 48.11 -11.60 -18.51
CA ALA A 842 48.70 -10.81 -19.60
C ALA A 842 49.83 -9.87 -19.14
N ASP A 843 49.75 -9.35 -17.92
CA ASP A 843 50.75 -8.43 -17.35
C ASP A 843 51.83 -9.14 -16.51
N ASP A 844 51.77 -10.48 -16.37
CA ASP A 844 52.73 -11.30 -15.64
C ASP A 844 53.49 -12.20 -16.63
N GLU A 845 54.68 -11.75 -17.06
CA GLU A 845 55.49 -12.40 -18.09
C GLU A 845 55.73 -13.90 -17.80
N LYS A 846 55.96 -14.26 -16.52
CA LYS A 846 56.20 -15.65 -16.14
C LYS A 846 54.95 -16.52 -16.29
N HIS A 847 53.78 -16.00 -15.91
CA HIS A 847 52.53 -16.73 -16.05
C HIS A 847 52.02 -16.74 -17.49
N MET A 848 52.21 -15.65 -18.22
CA MET A 848 51.91 -15.54 -19.65
C MET A 848 52.71 -16.59 -20.43
N GLU A 849 54.03 -16.66 -20.24
CA GLU A 849 54.88 -17.63 -20.94
C GLU A 849 54.51 -19.07 -20.58
N ALA A 850 54.26 -19.37 -19.30
CA ALA A 850 53.84 -20.71 -18.87
C ALA A 850 52.51 -21.17 -19.51
N LEU A 851 51.59 -20.24 -19.77
CA LEU A 851 50.33 -20.54 -20.46
C LEU A 851 50.53 -20.65 -21.98
N ARG A 852 51.33 -19.74 -22.56
CA ARG A 852 51.67 -19.70 -23.99
C ARG A 852 52.36 -20.98 -24.44
N GLU A 853 53.39 -21.44 -23.72
CA GLU A 853 54.13 -22.69 -23.99
C GLU A 853 53.19 -23.88 -24.24
N SER A 854 52.06 -23.93 -23.52
CA SER A 854 51.13 -25.05 -23.58
C SER A 854 50.04 -24.89 -24.65
N LEU A 855 49.66 -23.65 -24.99
CA LEU A 855 48.48 -23.35 -25.80
C LEU A 855 48.79 -22.83 -27.21
N GLU A 856 49.98 -22.29 -27.48
CA GLU A 856 50.29 -21.61 -28.75
C GLU A 856 49.97 -22.48 -29.98
N THR A 857 50.46 -23.73 -29.98
CA THR A 857 50.29 -24.64 -31.11
C THR A 857 48.81 -24.95 -31.35
N ILE A 858 48.04 -25.25 -30.30
CA ILE A 858 46.64 -25.64 -30.44
C ILE A 858 45.74 -24.45 -30.79
N ILE A 859 46.01 -23.25 -30.24
CA ILE A 859 45.26 -22.04 -30.55
C ILE A 859 45.48 -21.61 -32.01
N LYS A 860 46.71 -21.75 -32.54
CA LYS A 860 46.99 -21.54 -33.97
C LYS A 860 46.17 -22.50 -34.83
N LYS A 861 46.22 -23.81 -34.56
CA LYS A 861 45.40 -24.82 -35.27
C LYS A 861 43.90 -24.54 -35.22
N MET A 862 43.38 -24.17 -34.05
CA MET A 862 41.97 -23.82 -33.88
C MET A 862 41.56 -22.52 -34.60
N SER A 863 42.52 -21.70 -34.99
CA SER A 863 42.31 -20.45 -35.73
C SER A 863 42.44 -20.62 -37.25
N GLU A 864 42.79 -21.82 -37.74
CA GLU A 864 42.88 -22.12 -39.17
C GLU A 864 41.49 -22.14 -39.83
N GLY A 865 41.42 -21.69 -41.09
CA GLY A 865 40.15 -21.40 -41.76
C GLY A 865 39.14 -22.55 -41.77
N GLU A 866 39.58 -23.77 -42.05
CA GLU A 866 38.72 -24.96 -42.10
C GLU A 866 38.21 -25.36 -40.70
N THR A 867 39.10 -25.39 -39.71
CA THR A 867 38.78 -25.70 -38.31
C THR A 867 37.83 -24.65 -37.72
N VAL A 868 38.09 -23.37 -37.96
CA VAL A 868 37.24 -22.25 -37.52
C VAL A 868 35.84 -22.35 -38.12
N LEU A 869 35.73 -22.64 -39.42
CA LEU A 869 34.43 -22.78 -40.10
C LEU A 869 33.56 -23.86 -39.45
N GLN A 870 34.18 -24.95 -39.00
CA GLN A 870 33.48 -26.05 -38.34
C GLN A 870 33.11 -25.71 -36.90
N LEU A 871 34.02 -25.08 -36.14
CA LEU A 871 33.75 -24.61 -34.77
C LEU A 871 32.66 -23.52 -34.72
N LYS A 872 32.55 -22.67 -35.76
CA LYS A 872 31.50 -21.65 -35.86
C LYS A 872 30.07 -22.21 -35.72
N LYS A 873 29.85 -23.50 -35.99
CA LYS A 873 28.53 -24.16 -35.82
C LYS A 873 28.03 -24.11 -34.37
N ILE A 874 28.92 -24.02 -33.38
CA ILE A 874 28.57 -23.93 -31.96
C ILE A 874 28.77 -22.52 -31.37
N ASN A 875 28.95 -21.50 -32.21
CA ASN A 875 29.06 -20.11 -31.78
C ASN A 875 27.92 -19.64 -30.87
N PRO A 876 26.63 -19.98 -31.10
CA PRO A 876 25.56 -19.52 -30.21
C PRO A 876 25.80 -19.89 -28.74
N VAL A 877 26.22 -21.13 -28.48
CA VAL A 877 26.55 -21.61 -27.13
C VAL A 877 27.79 -20.90 -26.57
N CYS A 878 28.81 -20.69 -27.40
CA CYS A 878 30.03 -19.98 -26.97
C CYS A 878 29.78 -18.49 -26.69
N ILE A 879 28.93 -17.82 -27.46
CA ILE A 879 28.54 -16.42 -27.22
C ILE A 879 27.83 -16.32 -25.87
N HIS A 880 26.92 -17.25 -25.57
CA HIS A 880 26.23 -17.29 -24.28
C HIS A 880 27.21 -17.48 -23.09
N ILE A 881 28.21 -18.36 -23.22
CA ILE A 881 29.14 -18.68 -22.10
C ILE A 881 30.29 -17.65 -21.99
N VAL A 882 30.88 -17.26 -23.11
CA VAL A 882 32.10 -16.43 -23.16
C VAL A 882 31.77 -14.94 -23.34
N GLY A 883 30.56 -14.60 -23.80
CA GLY A 883 30.20 -13.25 -24.24
C GLY A 883 30.81 -12.87 -25.59
N LYS A 884 31.46 -13.81 -26.29
CA LYS A 884 32.16 -13.60 -27.56
C LYS A 884 31.99 -14.80 -28.48
N SER A 885 32.04 -14.57 -29.79
CA SER A 885 32.18 -15.67 -30.76
C SER A 885 33.51 -16.40 -30.55
N ILE A 886 33.61 -17.64 -31.02
CA ILE A 886 34.84 -18.45 -30.89
C ILE A 886 36.03 -17.71 -31.51
N VAL A 887 35.85 -17.12 -32.69
CA VAL A 887 36.89 -16.31 -33.35
C VAL A 887 37.27 -15.10 -32.49
N GLY A 888 36.28 -14.41 -31.91
CA GLY A 888 36.53 -13.28 -31.02
C GLY A 888 37.28 -13.67 -29.74
N ALA A 889 36.95 -14.83 -29.16
CA ALA A 889 37.64 -15.38 -27.99
C ALA A 889 39.08 -15.78 -28.31
N LEU A 890 39.31 -16.53 -29.39
CA LEU A 890 40.65 -16.93 -29.86
C LEU A 890 41.52 -15.71 -30.19
N THR A 891 40.97 -14.70 -30.86
CA THR A 891 41.69 -13.45 -31.15
C THR A 891 42.09 -12.72 -29.86
N SER A 892 41.19 -12.69 -28.86
CA SER A 892 41.49 -12.10 -27.55
C SER A 892 42.59 -12.88 -26.83
N ILE A 893 42.56 -14.22 -26.88
CA ILE A 893 43.59 -15.09 -26.29
C ILE A 893 44.94 -14.87 -26.97
N LYS A 894 44.98 -14.86 -28.32
CA LYS A 894 46.21 -14.58 -29.08
C LYS A 894 46.82 -13.24 -28.68
N LYS A 895 45.99 -12.21 -28.54
CA LYS A 895 46.44 -10.88 -28.09
C LYS A 895 46.99 -10.90 -26.67
N SER A 896 46.33 -11.57 -25.72
CA SER A 896 46.77 -11.65 -24.33
C SER A 896 48.03 -12.49 -24.12
N LEU A 897 48.32 -13.43 -25.02
CA LEU A 897 49.48 -14.32 -24.96
C LEU A 897 50.55 -14.00 -26.00
N GLU A 898 50.43 -12.88 -26.71
CA GLU A 898 51.35 -12.44 -27.76
C GLU A 898 51.64 -13.51 -28.84
N ILE A 899 50.62 -14.32 -29.16
CA ILE A 899 50.72 -15.37 -30.18
C ILE A 899 50.60 -14.71 -31.55
N GLU A 900 51.64 -14.86 -32.37
CA GLU A 900 51.65 -14.38 -33.75
C GLU A 900 50.53 -15.04 -34.58
N ASN A 901 49.98 -14.28 -35.52
CA ASN A 901 48.76 -14.65 -36.25
C ASN A 901 48.91 -15.91 -37.09
#